data_AF-A0AAP3MCE2-F1
#
_entry.id   AF-A0AAP3MCE2-F1
#
_cell.length_a   1.000
_cell.length_b   1.000
_cell.length_c   1.000
_cell.angle_alpha   90.00
_cell.angle_beta   90.00
_cell.angle_gamma   90.00
#
_symmetry.space_group_name_H-M   'P 1'
#
loop_
_entity.id
_entity.type
_entity.pdbx_description
1 polymer ?
#
loop_
_entity_poly.entity_id
_entity_poly.type
_entity_poly.pdbx_seq_one_letter_code
_entity_poly.pdbx_strand_id
1 'polypeptide(L)'
;AVDFSDIEALEKRLQEAQPNLYPSLVEGTTKGIQELEKIPKSISFDDVKSMTSKINGYLETLEFIRNERVKKHGESTEPLDMSDLDKLKNQLQGVSQHLAQILLNGAKNSLDKIKDPATLEKEGQYIKRCLDHFAELEKTLDSSVKGMKQKEDFNTYKNSLMEKQEKAYPEMLQLQYKSEALITQLRNLCNIHHDNLAKTREEQQQLLNKTGGKLDGFFSQITTAISQAEAKKANELARFKTELNNDKNDVSQLIQFLVKKKPSELEENLGISKENAEQLHGLLKQLDAKATPIDKLQENTRLIDEISTKMGSKPVSPEHVAATKAREYYQFLLYGTTQKIGNFEKVKPLDPESYKKAMSDLNNMQEALQFLRSEKSRIHDDKEKAVEFSDIEALEKRVKNAQPKLLTALLDKTTRDISALVKIPRKLTFEDIKSMTTKHNSYLETLELIRNERIKQHGESPELLDMSDLDSLKGQLQTFNQNLTGMILNATKDGLDRINNRANFNEGEPYVKTCLDLLTELEKTLDSSVKGMKQKEDISACRNSLLDKQEKANSGMLDLQSKSKDLVTQLRDICKIHHGNLAEARRAKLHSLDNQEKGLLGGLWSVTNKLGVTTDTVGIERMQIKMKEQTLRAFKTELTNDKLNTDQIIAFLANKKPSELEEGLGISKENAEELHGLLSKLTSKMTSKIEIEENTQLIDEISTKIGTEPVQLELTRTVDEDESDTYRRESGYI
;
A
#
# COMPACT_ATOMS: atom_id res chain seq x y z
N ALA A 1 34.10 -1.75 70.01
CA ALA A 1 33.85 -2.23 68.65
C ALA A 1 32.38 -1.98 68.35
N VAL A 2 32.07 -1.33 67.23
CA VAL A 2 30.67 -1.13 66.82
C VAL A 2 30.23 -2.41 66.11
N ASP A 3 29.07 -2.94 66.51
CA ASP A 3 28.50 -4.17 65.98
C ASP A 3 27.78 -3.88 64.66
N PHE A 4 28.31 -4.42 63.55
CA PHE A 4 27.75 -4.26 62.21
C PHE A 4 26.95 -5.49 61.75
N SER A 5 26.70 -6.46 62.64
CA SER A 5 26.02 -7.71 62.30
C SER A 5 24.63 -7.49 61.70
N ASP A 6 23.91 -6.46 62.16
CA ASP A 6 22.59 -6.09 61.63
C ASP A 6 22.68 -5.48 60.21
N ILE A 7 23.75 -4.73 59.93
CA ILE A 7 23.99 -4.14 58.59
C ILE A 7 24.44 -5.22 57.61
N GLU A 8 25.33 -6.12 58.02
CA GLU A 8 25.72 -7.29 57.20
C GLU A 8 24.53 -8.22 56.94
N ALA A 9 23.65 -8.43 57.92
CA ALA A 9 22.42 -9.21 57.73
C ALA A 9 21.44 -8.54 56.75
N LEU A 10 21.35 -7.20 56.77
CA LEU A 10 20.55 -6.43 55.82
C LEU A 10 21.17 -6.43 54.41
N GLU A 11 22.48 -6.26 54.29
CA GLU A 11 23.20 -6.34 53.01
C GLU A 11 23.10 -7.74 52.40
N LYS A 12 23.22 -8.78 53.22
CA LYS A 12 23.03 -10.17 52.80
C LYS A 12 21.59 -10.43 52.34
N ARG A 13 20.58 -9.94 53.08
CA ARG A 13 19.17 -10.01 52.65
C ARG A 13 18.92 -9.24 51.36
N LEU A 14 19.57 -8.09 51.18
CA LEU A 14 19.49 -7.30 49.95
C LEU A 14 20.14 -8.04 48.77
N GLN A 15 21.32 -8.64 48.97
CA GLN A 15 22.01 -9.49 47.99
C GLN A 15 21.24 -10.76 47.64
N GLU A 16 20.51 -11.34 48.60
CA GLU A 16 19.65 -12.51 48.38
C GLU A 16 18.33 -12.16 47.69
N ALA A 17 17.78 -10.96 47.92
CA ALA A 17 16.53 -10.50 47.30
C ALA A 17 16.73 -9.95 45.88
N GLN A 18 17.85 -9.28 45.61
CA GLN A 18 18.14 -8.58 44.35
C GLN A 18 18.05 -9.46 43.08
N PRO A 19 18.52 -10.73 43.07
CA PRO A 19 18.38 -11.62 41.92
C PRO A 19 16.92 -12.00 41.61
N ASN A 20 16.04 -11.99 42.62
CA ASN A 20 14.65 -12.43 42.51
C ASN A 20 13.68 -11.31 42.08
N LEU A 21 14.03 -10.04 42.29
CA LEU A 21 13.17 -8.89 41.95
C LEU A 21 12.89 -8.78 40.44
N TYR A 22 13.91 -9.02 39.62
CA TYR A 22 13.80 -8.91 38.16
C TYR A 22 12.90 -10.00 37.55
N PRO A 23 13.08 -11.30 37.85
CA PRO A 23 12.14 -12.34 37.45
C PRO A 23 10.71 -12.11 37.93
N SER A 24 10.51 -11.67 39.19
CA SER A 24 9.18 -11.38 39.73
C SER A 24 8.48 -10.22 39.01
N LEU A 25 9.22 -9.19 38.58
CA LEU A 25 8.68 -8.09 37.77
C LEU A 25 8.18 -8.62 36.41
N VAL A 26 8.99 -9.43 35.71
CA VAL A 26 8.63 -10.03 34.42
C VAL A 26 7.38 -10.91 34.55
N GLU A 27 7.31 -11.74 35.59
CA GLU A 27 6.16 -12.61 35.86
C GLU A 27 4.89 -11.78 36.19
N GLY A 28 5.03 -10.75 37.02
CA GLY A 28 3.94 -9.84 37.38
C GLY A 28 3.37 -9.09 36.18
N THR A 29 4.23 -8.53 35.34
CA THR A 29 3.84 -7.86 34.09
C THR A 29 3.15 -8.84 33.12
N THR A 30 3.68 -10.06 32.99
CA THR A 30 3.08 -11.09 32.12
C THR A 30 1.66 -11.43 32.55
N LYS A 31 1.43 -11.67 33.85
CA LYS A 31 0.09 -11.96 34.39
C LYS A 31 -0.85 -10.76 34.20
N GLY A 32 -0.38 -9.55 34.48
CA GLY A 32 -1.17 -8.33 34.32
C GLY A 32 -1.62 -8.07 32.88
N ILE A 33 -0.78 -8.37 31.89
CA ILE A 33 -1.13 -8.25 30.46
C ILE A 33 -2.16 -9.32 30.06
N GLN A 34 -2.00 -10.57 30.54
CA GLN A 34 -2.97 -11.64 30.28
C GLN A 34 -4.35 -11.37 30.90
N GLU A 35 -4.41 -10.67 32.03
CA GLU A 35 -5.67 -10.22 32.61
C GLU A 35 -6.34 -9.13 31.78
N LEU A 36 -5.57 -8.17 31.26
CA LEU A 36 -6.09 -7.13 30.35
C LEU A 36 -6.65 -7.70 29.05
N GLU A 37 -6.10 -8.81 28.56
CA GLU A 37 -6.58 -9.49 27.34
C GLU A 37 -8.00 -10.06 27.51
N LYS A 38 -8.44 -10.31 28.74
CA LYS A 38 -9.81 -10.78 29.06
C LYS A 38 -10.80 -9.62 29.10
N ILE A 39 -11.00 -8.98 27.96
CA ILE A 39 -11.91 -7.83 27.83
C ILE A 39 -13.37 -8.28 28.10
N PRO A 40 -14.11 -7.61 29.00
CA PRO A 40 -15.51 -7.96 29.26
C PRO A 40 -16.41 -7.77 28.04
N LYS A 41 -17.51 -8.53 27.94
CA LYS A 41 -18.49 -8.41 26.84
C LYS A 41 -19.20 -7.05 26.78
N SER A 42 -19.29 -6.36 27.91
CA SER A 42 -19.80 -4.99 28.02
C SER A 42 -18.80 -4.18 28.81
N ILE A 43 -18.24 -3.13 28.21
CA ILE A 43 -17.30 -2.23 28.88
C ILE A 43 -17.88 -0.82 28.86
N SER A 44 -17.79 -0.12 29.98
CA SER A 44 -18.14 1.29 30.06
C SER A 44 -17.01 2.16 29.52
N PHE A 45 -17.29 3.44 29.30
CA PHE A 45 -16.27 4.42 28.92
C PHE A 45 -15.17 4.56 30.00
N ASP A 46 -15.54 4.50 31.27
CA ASP A 46 -14.59 4.58 32.38
C ASP A 46 -13.69 3.32 32.45
N ASP A 47 -14.22 2.16 32.07
CA ASP A 47 -13.44 0.93 31.94
C ASP A 47 -12.38 1.07 30.83
N VAL A 48 -12.76 1.64 29.67
CA VAL A 48 -11.82 1.93 28.57
C VAL A 48 -10.66 2.79 29.09
N LYS A 49 -10.97 3.90 29.77
CA LYS A 49 -9.96 4.82 30.31
C LYS A 49 -9.00 4.13 31.29
N SER A 50 -9.55 3.34 32.20
CA SER A 50 -8.77 2.56 33.18
C SER A 50 -7.85 1.56 32.49
N MET A 51 -8.35 0.84 31.48
CA MET A 51 -7.56 -0.12 30.72
C MET A 51 -6.47 0.57 29.88
N THR A 52 -6.76 1.70 29.23
CA THR A 52 -5.75 2.50 28.50
C THR A 52 -4.61 2.93 29.41
N SER A 53 -4.91 3.38 30.63
CA SER A 53 -3.88 3.76 31.62
C SER A 53 -3.00 2.57 32.01
N LYS A 54 -3.60 1.40 32.22
CA LYS A 54 -2.85 0.16 32.53
C LYS A 54 -1.97 -0.29 31.36
N ILE A 55 -2.44 -0.17 30.12
CA ILE A 55 -1.65 -0.49 28.93
C ILE A 55 -0.39 0.39 28.88
N ASN A 56 -0.52 1.69 29.09
CA ASN A 56 0.63 2.60 29.10
C ASN A 56 1.65 2.21 30.19
N GLY A 57 1.18 1.94 31.41
CA GLY A 57 2.06 1.48 32.49
C GLY A 57 2.79 0.17 32.19
N TYR A 58 2.13 -0.79 31.53
CA TYR A 58 2.78 -2.02 31.11
C TYR A 58 3.76 -1.82 29.94
N LEU A 59 3.47 -0.93 29.00
CA LEU A 59 4.41 -0.58 27.93
C LEU A 59 5.70 0.03 28.50
N GLU A 60 5.58 0.97 29.44
CA GLU A 60 6.74 1.54 30.16
C GLU A 60 7.53 0.47 30.90
N THR A 61 6.83 -0.47 31.56
CA THR A 61 7.48 -1.58 32.27
C THR A 61 8.19 -2.53 31.32
N LEU A 62 7.61 -2.86 30.17
CA LEU A 62 8.26 -3.69 29.14
C LEU A 62 9.50 -3.00 28.55
N GLU A 63 9.44 -1.68 28.34
CA GLU A 63 10.60 -0.90 27.88
C GLU A 63 11.72 -0.88 28.93
N PHE A 64 11.38 -0.73 30.20
CA PHE A 64 12.33 -0.87 31.30
C PHE A 64 12.99 -2.27 31.32
N ILE A 65 12.19 -3.34 31.23
CA ILE A 65 12.69 -4.73 31.21
C ILE A 65 13.63 -4.93 30.01
N ARG A 66 13.26 -4.41 28.84
CA ARG A 66 14.08 -4.46 27.61
C ARG A 66 15.43 -3.79 27.81
N ASN A 67 15.45 -2.57 28.36
CA ASN A 67 16.68 -1.82 28.61
C ASN A 67 17.59 -2.55 29.61
N GLU A 68 17.02 -3.14 30.66
CA GLU A 68 17.79 -3.95 31.61
C GLU A 68 18.36 -5.23 30.98
N ARG A 69 17.66 -5.89 30.04
CA ARG A 69 18.22 -7.03 29.28
C ARG A 69 19.38 -6.60 28.40
N VAL A 70 19.24 -5.50 27.68
CA VAL A 70 20.32 -4.95 26.83
C VAL A 70 21.55 -4.63 27.69
N LYS A 71 21.35 -4.00 28.85
CA LYS A 71 22.44 -3.67 29.78
C LYS A 71 23.13 -4.93 30.32
N LYS A 72 22.39 -5.98 30.68
CA LYS A 72 22.95 -7.26 31.12
C LYS A 72 23.66 -8.03 29.99
N HIS A 73 23.20 -7.89 28.76
CA HIS A 73 23.79 -8.55 27.59
C HIS A 73 25.18 -8.00 27.25
N GLY A 74 25.42 -6.70 27.46
CA GLY A 74 26.76 -6.10 27.38
C GLY A 74 27.49 -6.39 26.07
N GLU A 75 28.72 -6.90 26.17
CA GLU A 75 29.60 -7.27 25.04
C GLU A 75 29.42 -8.72 24.55
N SER A 76 28.38 -9.43 25.00
CA SER A 76 28.12 -10.80 24.57
C SER A 76 27.98 -10.92 23.05
N THR A 77 28.59 -11.94 22.47
CA THR A 77 28.51 -12.28 21.04
C THR A 77 27.27 -13.10 20.69
N GLU A 78 26.51 -13.57 21.69
CA GLU A 78 25.26 -14.30 21.48
C GLU A 78 24.13 -13.35 21.02
N PRO A 79 23.15 -13.83 20.25
CA PRO A 79 21.96 -13.02 19.94
C PRO A 79 21.09 -12.81 21.19
N LEU A 80 20.75 -11.56 21.50
CA LEU A 80 19.85 -11.23 22.59
C LEU A 80 18.40 -11.60 22.25
N ASP A 81 17.82 -12.56 22.96
CA ASP A 81 16.41 -12.94 22.80
C ASP A 81 15.44 -11.94 23.46
N MET A 82 14.52 -11.42 22.64
CA MET A 82 13.44 -10.49 23.04
C MET A 82 12.06 -11.02 22.69
N SER A 83 11.95 -12.27 22.24
CA SER A 83 10.74 -12.84 21.65
C SER A 83 9.54 -12.85 22.60
N ASP A 84 9.77 -13.05 23.90
CA ASP A 84 8.75 -12.99 24.94
C ASP A 84 8.24 -11.56 25.19
N LEU A 85 9.12 -10.56 25.20
CA LEU A 85 8.74 -9.15 25.32
C LEU A 85 7.99 -8.67 24.08
N ASP A 86 8.42 -9.08 22.90
CA ASP A 86 7.71 -8.78 21.64
C ASP A 86 6.32 -9.43 21.64
N LYS A 87 6.18 -10.64 22.17
CA LYS A 87 4.89 -11.31 22.34
C LYS A 87 3.97 -10.53 23.30
N LEU A 88 4.47 -10.10 24.45
CA LEU A 88 3.69 -9.30 25.42
C LEU A 88 3.29 -7.94 24.84
N LYS A 89 4.19 -7.29 24.11
CA LYS A 89 3.91 -6.04 23.39
C LYS A 89 2.81 -6.23 22.34
N ASN A 90 2.84 -7.33 21.59
CA ASN A 90 1.80 -7.68 20.63
C ASN A 90 0.44 -7.95 21.30
N GLN A 91 0.42 -8.55 22.50
CA GLN A 91 -0.82 -8.72 23.27
C GLN A 91 -1.41 -7.38 23.71
N LEU A 92 -0.58 -6.48 24.28
CA LEU A 92 -1.01 -5.12 24.63
C LEU A 92 -1.55 -4.37 23.41
N GLN A 93 -0.89 -4.52 22.26
CA GLN A 93 -1.35 -3.95 21.00
C GLN A 93 -2.73 -4.48 20.58
N GLY A 94 -2.97 -5.78 20.74
CA GLY A 94 -4.27 -6.39 20.50
C GLY A 94 -5.38 -5.79 21.38
N VAL A 95 -5.08 -5.56 22.67
CA VAL A 95 -6.01 -4.90 23.60
C VAL A 95 -6.25 -3.45 23.18
N SER A 96 -5.22 -2.69 22.85
CA SER A 96 -5.33 -1.30 22.37
C SER A 96 -6.23 -1.19 21.14
N GLN A 97 -6.03 -2.06 20.15
CA GLN A 97 -6.86 -2.08 18.95
C GLN A 97 -8.32 -2.43 19.25
N HIS A 98 -8.59 -3.30 20.23
CA HIS A 98 -9.96 -3.64 20.61
C HIS A 98 -10.67 -2.45 21.26
N LEU A 99 -10.03 -1.79 22.22
CA LEU A 99 -10.55 -0.59 22.87
C LEU A 99 -10.77 0.56 21.87
N ALA A 100 -9.85 0.73 20.92
CA ALA A 100 -9.96 1.72 19.85
C ALA A 100 -11.21 1.48 18.99
N GLN A 101 -11.50 0.22 18.66
CA GLN A 101 -12.69 -0.14 17.92
C GLN A 101 -13.98 0.16 18.68
N ILE A 102 -14.00 -0.04 19.99
CA ILE A 102 -15.16 0.26 20.84
C ILE A 102 -15.46 1.77 20.83
N LEU A 103 -14.43 2.60 21.00
CA LEU A 103 -14.56 4.06 20.92
C LEU A 103 -15.05 4.52 19.56
N LEU A 104 -14.49 3.97 18.47
CA LEU A 104 -14.89 4.29 17.10
C LEU A 104 -16.34 3.90 16.82
N ASN A 105 -16.76 2.71 17.22
CA ASN A 105 -18.15 2.25 17.07
C ASN A 105 -19.11 3.14 17.89
N GLY A 106 -18.71 3.53 19.10
CA GLY A 106 -19.46 4.46 19.93
C GLY A 106 -19.63 5.82 19.23
N ALA A 107 -18.54 6.39 18.73
CA ALA A 107 -18.56 7.66 18.00
C ALA A 107 -19.43 7.59 16.74
N LYS A 108 -19.28 6.55 15.92
CA LYS A 108 -20.08 6.33 14.71
C LYS A 108 -21.58 6.25 15.01
N ASN A 109 -21.97 5.39 15.96
CA ASN A 109 -23.37 5.19 16.31
C ASN A 109 -24.02 6.48 16.84
N SER A 110 -23.28 7.30 17.56
CA SER A 110 -23.75 8.60 18.02
C SER A 110 -23.80 9.63 16.88
N LEU A 111 -22.84 9.61 15.96
CA LEU A 111 -22.84 10.48 14.78
C LEU A 111 -24.07 10.24 13.89
N ASP A 112 -24.45 8.97 13.71
CA ASP A 112 -25.64 8.55 12.94
C ASP A 112 -26.96 8.99 13.60
N LYS A 113 -26.96 9.23 14.91
CA LYS A 113 -28.13 9.75 15.65
C LYS A 113 -28.31 11.25 15.51
N ILE A 114 -27.28 11.99 15.08
CA ILE A 114 -27.35 13.45 14.93
C ILE A 114 -28.18 13.79 13.70
N LYS A 115 -29.42 14.21 13.95
CA LYS A 115 -30.41 14.60 12.92
C LYS A 115 -30.91 16.03 13.09
N ASP A 116 -30.86 16.54 14.31
CA ASP A 116 -31.39 17.84 14.71
C ASP A 116 -30.45 18.51 15.75
N PRO A 117 -30.63 19.81 16.02
CA PRO A 117 -29.87 20.54 17.03
C PRO A 117 -29.78 19.91 18.42
N ALA A 118 -30.89 19.35 18.92
CA ALA A 118 -30.95 18.81 20.28
C ALA A 118 -30.14 17.50 20.39
N THR A 119 -30.22 16.66 19.36
CA THR A 119 -29.39 15.45 19.24
C THR A 119 -27.93 15.80 19.00
N LEU A 120 -27.61 16.87 18.26
CA LEU A 120 -26.24 17.35 18.08
C LEU A 120 -25.59 17.75 19.41
N GLU A 121 -26.30 18.51 20.26
CA GLU A 121 -25.76 18.94 21.55
C GLU A 121 -25.45 17.76 22.48
N LYS A 122 -26.37 16.80 22.56
CA LYS A 122 -26.23 15.62 23.43
C LYS A 122 -25.22 14.61 22.91
N GLU A 123 -25.38 14.17 21.66
CA GLU A 123 -24.53 13.14 21.06
C GLU A 123 -23.14 13.69 20.70
N GLY A 124 -23.04 14.98 20.33
CA GLY A 124 -21.77 15.65 20.06
C GLY A 124 -20.84 15.67 21.27
N GLN A 125 -21.37 15.86 22.49
CA GLN A 125 -20.57 15.76 23.72
C GLN A 125 -20.04 14.35 23.95
N TYR A 126 -20.86 13.31 23.69
CA TYR A 126 -20.43 11.92 23.82
C TYR A 126 -19.36 11.57 22.78
N ILE A 127 -19.55 11.96 21.51
CA ILE A 127 -18.55 11.75 20.46
C ILE A 127 -17.25 12.45 20.82
N LYS A 128 -17.30 13.70 21.32
CA LYS A 128 -16.11 14.43 21.76
C LYS A 128 -15.33 13.67 22.84
N ARG A 129 -16.02 13.11 23.85
CA ARG A 129 -15.38 12.27 24.88
C ARG A 129 -14.72 11.04 24.28
N CYS A 130 -15.40 10.34 23.37
CA CYS A 130 -14.83 9.19 22.63
C CYS A 130 -13.57 9.59 21.85
N LEU A 131 -13.60 10.74 21.17
CA LEU A 131 -12.48 11.22 20.38
C LEU A 131 -11.29 11.64 21.26
N ASP A 132 -11.53 12.34 22.37
CA ASP A 132 -10.47 12.77 23.28
C ASP A 132 -9.73 11.55 23.89
N HIS A 133 -10.45 10.50 24.26
CA HIS A 133 -9.84 9.27 24.80
C HIS A 133 -9.17 8.42 23.73
N PHE A 134 -9.68 8.44 22.49
CA PHE A 134 -9.00 7.79 21.38
C PHE A 134 -7.61 8.41 21.15
N ALA A 135 -7.43 9.72 21.28
CA ALA A 135 -6.13 10.37 21.10
C ALA A 135 -5.06 9.90 22.11
N GLU A 136 -5.46 9.49 23.31
CA GLU A 136 -4.55 8.87 24.28
C GLU A 136 -4.18 7.45 23.87
N LEU A 137 -5.18 6.68 23.42
CA LEU A 137 -5.01 5.30 22.98
C LEU A 137 -4.25 5.20 21.64
N GLU A 138 -4.38 6.19 20.77
CA GLU A 138 -3.74 6.28 19.45
C GLU A 138 -2.22 6.17 19.56
N LYS A 139 -1.63 6.73 20.63
CA LYS A 139 -0.19 6.68 20.92
C LYS A 139 0.31 5.25 21.12
N THR A 140 -0.57 4.35 21.53
CA THR A 140 -0.26 2.94 21.73
C THR A 140 -0.44 2.11 20.46
N LEU A 141 -1.17 2.62 19.46
CA LEU A 141 -1.45 1.89 18.22
C LEU A 141 -0.24 1.88 17.28
N ASP A 142 0.16 0.67 16.88
CA ASP A 142 1.18 0.40 15.87
C ASP A 142 0.81 0.86 14.44
N SER A 143 1.73 0.60 13.51
CA SER A 143 1.57 0.81 12.07
C SER A 143 1.01 -0.42 11.34
N SER A 144 0.32 -1.32 12.05
CA SER A 144 -0.37 -2.43 11.38
C SER A 144 -1.52 -1.90 10.51
N VAL A 145 -1.95 -2.70 9.53
CA VAL A 145 -3.10 -2.35 8.66
C VAL A 145 -4.33 -1.98 9.48
N LYS A 146 -4.60 -2.72 10.57
CA LYS A 146 -5.72 -2.45 11.46
C LYS A 146 -5.52 -1.16 12.27
N GLY A 147 -4.33 -0.95 12.82
CA GLY A 147 -3.98 0.28 13.56
C GLY A 147 -4.08 1.54 12.68
N MET A 148 -3.56 1.48 11.45
CA MET A 148 -3.66 2.57 10.48
C MET A 148 -5.12 2.88 10.12
N LYS A 149 -5.92 1.85 9.83
CA LYS A 149 -7.35 2.02 9.52
C LYS A 149 -8.12 2.67 10.68
N GLN A 150 -7.83 2.28 11.92
CA GLN A 150 -8.47 2.88 13.09
C GLN A 150 -8.12 4.38 13.26
N LYS A 151 -6.88 4.77 12.95
CA LYS A 151 -6.45 6.19 12.94
C LYS A 151 -7.14 6.98 11.82
N GLU A 152 -7.35 6.36 10.67
CA GLU A 152 -8.09 6.95 9.55
C GLU A 152 -9.59 7.13 9.88
N ASP A 153 -10.24 6.08 10.41
CA ASP A 153 -11.64 6.11 10.86
C ASP A 153 -11.85 7.19 11.93
N PHE A 154 -10.90 7.33 12.87
CA PHE A 154 -10.90 8.39 13.88
C PHE A 154 -10.93 9.79 13.27
N ASN A 155 -10.02 10.06 12.33
CA ASN A 155 -9.97 11.35 11.64
C ASN A 155 -11.24 11.61 10.83
N THR A 156 -11.78 10.56 10.21
CA THR A 156 -13.05 10.63 9.46
C THR A 156 -14.19 11.07 10.37
N TYR A 157 -14.41 10.41 11.51
CA TYR A 157 -15.52 10.76 12.41
C TYR A 157 -15.34 12.11 13.09
N LYS A 158 -14.10 12.49 13.40
CA LYS A 158 -13.78 13.84 13.88
C LYS A 158 -14.17 14.90 12.86
N ASN A 159 -13.83 14.70 11.59
CA ASN A 159 -14.18 15.62 10.51
C ASN A 159 -15.69 15.67 10.27
N SER A 160 -16.38 14.53 10.23
CA SER A 160 -17.83 14.50 10.06
C SER A 160 -18.61 15.14 11.23
N LEU A 161 -18.10 15.04 12.47
CA LEU A 161 -18.68 15.79 13.59
C LEU A 161 -18.49 17.29 13.38
N MET A 162 -17.29 17.73 12.98
CA MET A 162 -17.03 19.14 12.69
C MET A 162 -17.91 19.65 11.56
N GLU A 163 -18.06 18.92 10.45
CA GLU A 163 -18.95 19.28 9.34
C GLU A 163 -20.41 19.44 9.81
N LYS A 164 -20.92 18.49 10.61
CA LYS A 164 -22.27 18.59 11.18
C LYS A 164 -22.42 19.79 12.11
N GLN A 165 -21.38 20.16 12.85
CA GLN A 165 -21.39 21.35 13.71
C GLN A 165 -21.32 22.64 12.89
N GLU A 166 -20.42 22.69 11.89
CA GLU A 166 -20.23 23.82 10.97
C GLU A 166 -21.49 24.08 10.13
N LYS A 167 -22.33 23.07 9.86
CA LYS A 167 -23.61 23.20 9.13
C LYS A 167 -24.87 23.34 10.01
N ALA A 168 -24.75 23.14 11.31
CA ALA A 168 -25.93 23.21 12.20
C ALA A 168 -25.93 24.53 12.97
N TYR A 169 -24.79 24.92 13.54
CA TYR A 169 -24.72 26.07 14.42
C TYR A 169 -24.99 27.42 13.73
N PRO A 170 -24.43 27.73 12.53
CA PRO A 170 -24.74 28.98 11.85
C PRO A 170 -26.23 29.08 11.50
N GLU A 171 -26.81 27.99 10.99
CA GLU A 171 -28.20 27.93 10.53
C GLU A 171 -29.19 27.97 11.70
N MET A 172 -28.88 27.31 12.82
CA MET A 172 -29.64 27.42 14.06
C MET A 172 -29.67 28.86 14.57
N LEU A 173 -28.50 29.52 14.56
CA LEU A 173 -28.36 30.87 15.06
C LEU A 173 -29.07 31.88 14.16
N GLN A 174 -28.94 31.74 12.84
CA GLN A 174 -29.73 32.52 11.88
C GLN A 174 -31.22 32.31 12.08
N LEU A 175 -31.67 31.06 12.23
CA LEU A 175 -33.08 30.75 12.46
C LEU A 175 -33.59 31.41 13.74
N GLN A 176 -32.79 31.39 14.81
CA GLN A 176 -33.10 32.06 16.08
C GLN A 176 -33.23 33.57 15.90
N TYR A 177 -32.25 34.23 15.25
CA TYR A 177 -32.31 35.67 15.00
C TYR A 177 -33.51 36.06 14.15
N LYS A 178 -33.79 35.31 13.09
CA LYS A 178 -34.94 35.60 12.23
C LYS A 178 -36.26 35.35 12.95
N SER A 179 -36.32 34.37 13.84
CA SER A 179 -37.49 34.15 14.70
C SER A 179 -37.68 35.30 15.69
N GLU A 180 -36.61 35.83 16.30
CA GLU A 180 -36.63 37.03 17.15
C GLU A 180 -37.10 38.27 16.37
N ALA A 181 -36.60 38.46 15.14
CA ALA A 181 -37.01 39.54 14.25
C ALA A 181 -38.49 39.42 13.84
N LEU A 182 -38.94 38.20 13.52
CA LEU A 182 -40.33 37.91 13.22
C LEU A 182 -41.24 38.28 14.39
N ILE A 183 -40.93 37.85 15.62
CA ILE A 183 -41.70 38.21 16.82
C ILE A 183 -41.77 39.73 16.99
N THR A 184 -40.66 40.43 16.76
CA THR A 184 -40.63 41.90 16.83
C THR A 184 -41.54 42.54 15.77
N GLN A 185 -41.53 42.03 14.54
CA GLN A 185 -42.43 42.48 13.49
C GLN A 185 -43.89 42.24 13.86
N LEU A 186 -44.22 41.05 14.40
CA LEU A 186 -45.57 40.73 14.84
C LEU A 186 -46.04 41.63 15.98
N ARG A 187 -45.16 41.96 16.94
CA ARG A 187 -45.45 42.95 18.00
C ARG A 187 -45.77 44.32 17.40
N ASN A 188 -44.98 44.79 16.44
CA ASN A 188 -45.21 46.08 15.78
C ASN A 188 -46.53 46.12 15.02
N LEU A 189 -46.82 45.09 14.22
CA LEU A 189 -48.09 44.95 13.50
C LEU A 189 -49.28 44.94 14.47
N CYS A 190 -49.18 44.13 15.52
CA CYS A 190 -50.18 44.07 16.58
C CYS A 190 -50.43 45.45 17.20
N ASN A 191 -49.37 46.17 17.59
CA ASN A 191 -49.48 47.47 18.22
C ASN A 191 -50.13 48.50 17.29
N ILE A 192 -49.65 48.63 16.06
CA ILE A 192 -50.21 49.55 15.05
C ILE A 192 -51.69 49.25 14.78
N HIS A 193 -52.02 47.96 14.58
CA HIS A 193 -53.39 47.55 14.29
C HIS A 193 -54.32 47.86 15.47
N HIS A 194 -53.90 47.53 16.69
CA HIS A 194 -54.70 47.79 17.89
C HIS A 194 -54.90 49.28 18.15
N ASP A 195 -53.87 50.11 17.93
CA ASP A 195 -53.96 51.56 18.13
C ASP A 195 -54.89 52.20 17.08
N ASN A 196 -54.86 51.71 15.83
CA ASN A 196 -55.80 52.13 14.79
C ASN A 196 -57.23 51.69 15.12
N LEU A 197 -57.43 50.44 15.55
CA LEU A 197 -58.74 49.95 15.98
C LEU A 197 -59.29 50.73 17.18
N ALA A 198 -58.45 51.12 18.13
CA ALA A 198 -58.84 51.95 19.25
C ALA A 198 -59.34 53.32 18.78
N LYS A 199 -58.61 53.99 17.88
CA LYS A 199 -59.03 55.26 17.27
C LYS A 199 -60.36 55.12 16.52
N THR A 200 -60.49 54.11 15.66
CA THR A 200 -61.74 53.87 14.92
C THR A 200 -62.91 53.59 15.85
N ARG A 201 -62.69 52.85 16.95
CA ARG A 201 -63.73 52.61 17.97
C ARG A 201 -64.10 53.88 18.72
N GLU A 202 -63.13 54.73 19.07
CA GLU A 202 -63.41 56.03 19.69
C GLU A 202 -64.25 56.91 18.76
N GLU A 203 -63.92 56.97 17.48
CA GLU A 203 -64.70 57.70 16.46
C GLU A 203 -66.11 57.12 16.28
N GLN A 204 -66.24 55.80 16.21
CA GLN A 204 -67.53 55.09 16.11
C GLN A 204 -68.39 55.27 17.36
N GLN A 205 -67.79 55.21 18.56
CA GLN A 205 -68.49 55.44 19.82
C GLN A 205 -68.95 56.89 19.93
N GLN A 206 -68.16 57.86 19.46
CA GLN A 206 -68.57 59.27 19.38
C GLN A 206 -69.74 59.47 18.41
N LEU A 207 -69.74 58.78 17.25
CA LEU A 207 -70.85 58.75 16.29
C LEU A 207 -72.11 58.10 16.88
N LEU A 208 -71.97 56.96 17.57
CA LEU A 208 -73.06 56.27 18.27
C LEU A 208 -73.65 57.14 19.38
N ASN A 209 -72.82 57.78 20.20
CA ASN A 209 -73.27 58.69 21.27
C ASN A 209 -74.00 59.93 20.72
N LYS A 210 -73.59 60.46 19.55
CA LYS A 210 -74.28 61.57 18.87
C LYS A 210 -75.63 61.16 18.28
N THR A 211 -75.77 59.91 17.85
CA THR A 211 -76.97 59.41 17.14
C THR A 211 -77.99 58.76 18.09
N GLY A 212 -77.52 58.12 19.17
CA GLY A 212 -78.33 57.46 20.19
C GLY A 212 -79.13 58.40 21.08
N GLY A 213 -78.73 59.68 21.21
CA GLY A 213 -79.50 60.70 21.91
C GLY A 213 -80.82 61.11 21.22
N LYS A 214 -81.12 60.58 20.02
CA LYS A 214 -82.28 60.95 19.19
C LYS A 214 -83.27 59.81 18.90
N LEU A 215 -83.02 58.57 19.33
CA LEU A 215 -83.81 57.39 18.92
C LEU A 215 -84.39 56.60 20.11
N ASP A 216 -85.68 56.27 20.03
CA ASP A 216 -86.49 55.63 21.08
C ASP A 216 -86.15 54.14 21.35
N GLY A 217 -86.63 53.64 22.50
CA GLY A 217 -86.20 52.44 23.26
C GLY A 217 -85.85 51.12 22.53
N PHE A 218 -86.28 50.87 21.30
CA PHE A 218 -85.89 49.68 20.53
C PHE A 218 -84.44 49.76 20.01
N PHE A 219 -84.00 50.95 19.56
CA PHE A 219 -82.63 51.17 19.10
C PHE A 219 -81.62 51.21 20.25
N SER A 220 -82.07 51.51 21.48
CA SER A 220 -81.23 51.49 22.69
C SER A 220 -80.76 50.07 23.06
N GLN A 221 -81.63 49.06 22.90
CA GLN A 221 -81.25 47.66 23.15
C GLN A 221 -80.24 47.12 22.13
N ILE A 222 -80.43 47.46 20.85
CA ILE A 222 -79.49 47.09 19.77
C ILE A 222 -78.13 47.80 19.99
N THR A 223 -78.15 49.08 20.33
CA THR A 223 -76.93 49.85 20.64
C THR A 223 -76.18 49.27 21.84
N THR A 224 -76.90 48.83 22.87
CA THR A 224 -76.31 48.19 24.06
C THR A 224 -75.69 46.83 23.73
N ALA A 225 -76.36 46.01 22.92
CA ALA A 225 -75.84 44.70 22.49
C ALA A 225 -74.59 44.84 21.61
N ILE A 226 -74.57 45.82 20.70
CA ILE A 226 -73.39 46.16 19.88
C ILE A 226 -72.24 46.60 20.79
N SER A 227 -72.51 47.52 21.74
CA SER A 227 -71.50 48.00 22.69
C SER A 227 -70.92 46.88 23.56
N GLN A 228 -71.76 45.94 24.02
CA GLN A 228 -71.31 44.77 24.80
C GLN A 228 -70.47 43.80 23.97
N ALA A 229 -70.85 43.55 22.71
CA ALA A 229 -70.08 42.71 21.80
C ALA A 229 -68.73 43.35 21.43
N GLU A 230 -68.69 44.66 21.20
CA GLU A 230 -67.47 45.43 20.96
C GLU A 230 -66.55 45.46 22.18
N ALA A 231 -67.10 45.62 23.39
CA ALA A 231 -66.33 45.57 24.64
C ALA A 231 -65.72 44.18 24.88
N LYS A 232 -66.46 43.11 24.58
CA LYS A 232 -65.94 41.74 24.68
C LYS A 232 -64.79 41.50 23.69
N LYS A 233 -64.95 41.92 22.43
CA LYS A 233 -63.88 41.87 21.42
C LYS A 233 -62.68 42.71 21.81
N ALA A 234 -62.88 43.89 22.37
CA ALA A 234 -61.80 44.76 22.85
C ALA A 234 -60.96 44.10 23.95
N ASN A 235 -61.62 43.40 24.89
CA ASN A 235 -60.93 42.65 25.94
C ASN A 235 -60.13 41.46 25.40
N GLU A 236 -60.62 40.76 24.38
CA GLU A 236 -59.92 39.65 23.73
C GLU A 236 -58.65 40.13 22.98
N LEU A 237 -58.77 41.22 22.22
CA LEU A 237 -57.64 41.91 21.56
C LEU A 237 -56.60 42.40 22.58
N ALA A 238 -57.03 43.06 23.66
CA ALA A 238 -56.13 43.54 24.71
C ALA A 238 -55.35 42.40 25.40
N ARG A 239 -55.98 41.24 25.63
CA ARG A 239 -55.31 40.05 26.16
C ARG A 239 -54.26 39.51 25.20
N PHE A 240 -54.57 39.44 23.90
CA PHE A 240 -53.60 39.02 22.89
C PHE A 240 -52.39 39.97 22.83
N LYS A 241 -52.64 41.29 22.76
CA LYS A 241 -51.59 42.32 22.77
C LYS A 241 -50.69 42.22 24.01
N THR A 242 -51.27 41.97 25.18
CA THR A 242 -50.52 41.83 26.44
C THR A 242 -49.62 40.60 26.43
N GLU A 243 -50.12 39.46 25.96
CA GLU A 243 -49.34 38.21 25.94
C GLU A 243 -48.21 38.26 24.91
N LEU A 244 -48.46 38.83 23.72
CA LEU A 244 -47.44 38.96 22.66
C LEU A 244 -46.31 39.93 23.06
N ASN A 245 -46.63 40.99 23.80
CA ASN A 245 -45.68 41.97 24.31
C ASN A 245 -45.12 41.63 25.71
N ASN A 246 -45.35 40.41 26.21
CA ASN A 246 -44.80 39.99 27.49
C ASN A 246 -43.30 39.71 27.35
N ASP A 247 -42.46 40.64 27.78
CA ASP A 247 -40.99 40.53 27.72
C ASP A 247 -40.40 39.46 28.65
N LYS A 248 -41.21 38.84 29.53
CA LYS A 248 -40.79 37.68 30.32
C LYS A 248 -40.80 36.38 29.51
N ASN A 249 -41.51 36.34 28.39
CA ASN A 249 -41.60 35.15 27.54
C ASN A 249 -40.44 35.13 26.53
N ASP A 250 -39.75 34.00 26.40
CA ASP A 250 -38.78 33.82 25.33
C ASP A 250 -39.45 33.59 23.97
N VAL A 251 -38.66 33.61 22.89
CA VAL A 251 -39.19 33.44 21.52
C VAL A 251 -39.91 32.10 21.33
N SER A 252 -39.42 31.01 21.93
CA SER A 252 -40.07 29.71 21.81
C SER A 252 -41.43 29.69 22.51
N GLN A 253 -41.56 30.32 23.66
CA GLN A 253 -42.82 30.47 24.39
C GLN A 253 -43.82 31.36 23.62
N LEU A 254 -43.35 32.43 22.99
CA LEU A 254 -44.17 33.29 22.15
C LEU A 254 -44.63 32.58 20.87
N ILE A 255 -43.76 31.79 20.24
CA ILE A 255 -44.13 30.93 19.10
C ILE A 255 -45.20 29.92 19.53
N GLN A 256 -45.03 29.24 20.67
CA GLN A 256 -46.03 28.33 21.22
C GLN A 256 -47.38 28.98 21.50
N PHE A 257 -47.38 30.22 22.00
CA PHE A 257 -48.58 31.01 22.19
C PHE A 257 -49.28 31.28 20.85
N LEU A 258 -48.54 31.71 19.83
CA LEU A 258 -49.07 32.03 18.51
C LEU A 258 -49.59 30.80 17.75
N VAL A 259 -48.93 29.64 17.87
CA VAL A 259 -49.37 28.38 17.26
C VAL A 259 -50.75 27.94 17.74
N LYS A 260 -51.08 28.20 19.02
CA LYS A 260 -52.38 27.83 19.62
C LYS A 260 -53.56 28.64 19.07
N LYS A 261 -53.31 29.72 18.32
CA LYS A 261 -54.33 30.57 17.71
C LYS A 261 -54.78 30.02 16.37
N LYS A 262 -56.02 30.33 15.97
CA LYS A 262 -56.49 30.03 14.61
C LYS A 262 -55.97 31.08 13.62
N PRO A 263 -55.81 30.76 12.32
CA PRO A 263 -55.45 31.75 11.31
C PRO A 263 -56.37 32.98 11.31
N SER A 264 -57.68 32.80 11.50
CA SER A 264 -58.64 33.92 11.62
C SER A 264 -58.39 34.80 12.85
N GLU A 265 -57.90 34.23 13.95
CA GLU A 265 -57.52 35.00 15.14
C GLU A 265 -56.21 35.77 14.89
N LEU A 266 -55.25 35.18 14.18
CA LEU A 266 -54.01 35.88 13.79
C LEU A 266 -54.31 37.03 12.81
N GLU A 267 -55.21 36.82 11.86
CA GLU A 267 -55.72 37.84 10.94
C GLU A 267 -56.31 39.04 11.71
N GLU A 268 -57.26 38.79 12.62
CA GLU A 268 -57.95 39.84 13.39
C GLU A 268 -57.02 40.54 14.41
N ASN A 269 -56.08 39.83 15.03
CA ASN A 269 -55.24 40.42 16.08
C ASN A 269 -53.97 41.12 15.54
N LEU A 270 -53.47 40.72 14.37
CA LEU A 270 -52.27 41.29 13.76
C LEU A 270 -52.61 42.29 12.64
N GLY A 271 -53.84 42.30 12.14
CA GLY A 271 -54.26 43.19 11.06
C GLY A 271 -53.63 42.85 9.71
N ILE A 272 -53.38 41.55 9.46
CA ILE A 272 -52.80 41.03 8.22
C ILE A 272 -53.90 40.40 7.33
N SER A 273 -53.59 40.11 6.06
CA SER A 273 -54.56 39.42 5.19
C SER A 273 -54.78 37.97 5.63
N LYS A 274 -55.96 37.41 5.32
CA LYS A 274 -56.27 35.99 5.54
C LYS A 274 -55.19 35.04 5.00
N GLU A 275 -54.72 35.29 3.78
CA GLU A 275 -53.65 34.50 3.15
C GLU A 275 -52.34 34.56 3.96
N ASN A 276 -51.93 35.76 4.38
CA ASN A 276 -50.74 35.93 5.19
C ASN A 276 -50.89 35.27 6.58
N ALA A 277 -52.08 35.29 7.17
CA ALA A 277 -52.35 34.64 8.44
C ALA A 277 -52.29 33.11 8.35
N GLU A 278 -52.78 32.52 7.25
CA GLU A 278 -52.66 31.08 6.98
C GLU A 278 -51.19 30.67 6.75
N GLN A 279 -50.42 31.46 5.99
CA GLN A 279 -48.98 31.21 5.75
C GLN A 279 -48.16 31.35 7.05
N LEU A 280 -48.41 32.39 7.84
CA LEU A 280 -47.77 32.61 9.15
C LEU A 280 -48.07 31.45 10.12
N HIS A 281 -49.32 31.00 10.18
CA HIS A 281 -49.68 29.86 11.05
C HIS A 281 -48.97 28.57 10.63
N GLY A 282 -48.81 28.34 9.32
CA GLY A 282 -48.02 27.24 8.77
C GLY A 282 -46.56 27.28 9.20
N LEU A 283 -45.91 28.44 9.09
CA LEU A 283 -44.53 28.65 9.53
C LEU A 283 -44.37 28.46 11.04
N LEU A 284 -45.27 29.04 11.85
CA LEU A 284 -45.20 28.92 13.31
C LEU A 284 -45.27 27.46 13.77
N LYS A 285 -46.09 26.62 13.11
CA LYS A 285 -46.12 25.16 13.38
C LYS A 285 -44.80 24.46 13.04
N GLN A 286 -44.10 24.91 12.00
CA GLN A 286 -42.79 24.37 11.65
C GLN A 286 -41.72 24.78 12.66
N LEU A 287 -41.78 26.01 13.18
CA LEU A 287 -40.85 26.53 14.18
C LEU A 287 -41.08 25.95 15.59
N ASP A 288 -42.32 25.59 15.93
CA ASP A 288 -42.66 24.92 17.20
C ASP A 288 -42.31 23.42 17.21
N ALA A 289 -41.94 22.84 16.06
CA ALA A 289 -41.59 21.43 15.99
C ALA A 289 -40.33 21.14 16.81
N LYS A 290 -40.46 20.28 17.84
CA LYS A 290 -39.38 19.91 18.79
C LYS A 290 -38.11 19.33 18.16
N ALA A 291 -38.16 18.87 16.90
CA ALA A 291 -37.03 18.30 16.19
C ALA A 291 -37.02 18.79 14.73
N THR A 292 -36.48 19.99 14.51
CA THR A 292 -36.21 20.49 13.16
C THR A 292 -34.92 19.84 12.63
N PRO A 293 -34.98 19.08 11.52
CA PRO A 293 -33.77 18.52 10.92
C PRO A 293 -32.79 19.61 10.51
N ILE A 294 -31.48 19.36 10.66
CA ILE A 294 -30.41 20.33 10.33
C ILE A 294 -30.57 20.86 8.90
N ASP A 295 -30.88 19.99 7.94
CA ASP A 295 -31.03 20.35 6.52
C ASP A 295 -32.25 21.24 6.22
N LYS A 296 -33.20 21.36 7.16
CA LYS A 296 -34.40 22.22 7.03
C LYS A 296 -34.25 23.58 7.71
N LEU A 297 -33.17 23.82 8.44
CA LEU A 297 -32.95 25.08 9.16
C LEU A 297 -32.84 26.26 8.18
N GLN A 298 -32.15 26.07 7.05
CA GLN A 298 -32.01 27.08 6.01
C GLN A 298 -33.34 27.37 5.28
N GLU A 299 -34.15 26.33 5.04
CA GLU A 299 -35.49 26.47 4.46
C GLU A 299 -36.40 27.31 5.36
N ASN A 300 -36.46 26.98 6.65
CA ASN A 300 -37.24 27.75 7.63
C ASN A 300 -36.77 29.21 7.71
N THR A 301 -35.46 29.44 7.65
CA THR A 301 -34.85 30.78 7.64
C THR A 301 -35.28 31.59 6.41
N ARG A 302 -35.44 30.95 5.25
CA ARG A 302 -35.95 31.58 4.02
C ARG A 302 -37.46 31.83 4.08
N LEU A 303 -38.22 30.90 4.64
CA LEU A 303 -39.68 31.05 4.82
C LEU A 303 -40.02 32.21 5.76
N ILE A 304 -39.21 32.42 6.81
CA ILE A 304 -39.35 33.60 7.67
C ILE A 304 -39.20 34.88 6.85
N ASP A 305 -38.16 35.01 6.02
CA ASP A 305 -37.98 36.21 5.18
C ASP A 305 -39.16 36.43 4.23
N GLU A 306 -39.59 35.37 3.55
CA GLU A 306 -40.67 35.44 2.55
C GLU A 306 -41.98 35.94 3.19
N ILE A 307 -42.38 35.33 4.31
CA ILE A 307 -43.60 35.70 5.02
C ILE A 307 -43.47 37.09 5.65
N SER A 308 -42.30 37.40 6.24
CA SER A 308 -42.01 38.74 6.80
C SER A 308 -42.14 39.85 5.75
N THR A 309 -41.69 39.59 4.53
CA THR A 309 -41.78 40.54 3.40
C THR A 309 -43.24 40.73 2.95
N LYS A 310 -44.02 39.64 2.85
CA LYS A 310 -45.45 39.68 2.47
C LYS A 310 -46.34 40.41 3.49
N MET A 311 -45.96 40.43 4.77
CA MET A 311 -46.71 41.11 5.83
C MET A 311 -46.50 42.64 5.89
N GLY A 312 -45.65 43.23 5.05
CA GLY A 312 -45.78 44.65 4.68
C GLY A 312 -45.33 45.69 5.71
N SER A 313 -44.22 45.46 6.42
CA SER A 313 -43.49 46.53 7.12
C SER A 313 -41.99 46.38 6.85
N LYS A 314 -41.30 47.46 6.46
CA LYS A 314 -39.85 47.47 6.22
C LYS A 314 -39.14 46.85 7.45
N PRO A 315 -38.24 45.87 7.29
CA PRO A 315 -37.56 45.25 8.42
C PRO A 315 -36.87 46.35 9.24
N VAL A 316 -37.19 46.44 10.53
CA VAL A 316 -36.37 47.22 11.46
C VAL A 316 -35.01 46.52 11.51
N SER A 317 -33.94 47.28 11.27
CA SER A 317 -32.55 46.79 11.42
C SER A 317 -32.43 46.07 12.77
N PRO A 318 -31.89 44.84 12.82
CA PRO A 318 -31.80 44.02 14.03
C PRO A 318 -30.70 44.55 14.95
N GLU A 319 -30.85 45.76 15.47
CA GLU A 319 -29.67 46.53 15.87
C GLU A 319 -29.35 46.50 17.36
N HIS A 320 -30.21 46.01 18.27
CA HIS A 320 -29.88 46.11 19.71
C HIS A 320 -30.17 44.88 20.59
N VAL A 321 -30.76 43.78 20.06
CA VAL A 321 -30.89 42.49 20.79
C VAL A 321 -29.94 41.41 20.23
N ALA A 322 -29.47 41.56 19.00
CA ALA A 322 -28.63 40.61 18.26
C ALA A 322 -27.11 40.73 18.50
N ALA A 323 -26.62 41.80 19.13
CA ALA A 323 -25.19 42.05 19.26
C ALA A 323 -24.47 41.10 20.23
N THR A 324 -25.12 40.69 21.33
CA THR A 324 -24.47 39.86 22.37
C THR A 324 -24.26 38.42 21.92
N LYS A 325 -25.31 37.76 21.38
CA LYS A 325 -25.19 36.39 20.85
C LYS A 325 -24.32 36.33 19.59
N ALA A 326 -24.28 37.39 18.77
CA ALA A 326 -23.45 37.42 17.57
C ALA A 326 -21.98 37.61 17.93
N ARG A 327 -21.69 38.37 18.99
CA ARG A 327 -20.35 38.44 19.61
C ARG A 327 -19.95 37.11 20.25
N GLU A 328 -20.86 36.40 20.92
CA GLU A 328 -20.58 35.06 21.49
C GLU A 328 -20.27 34.03 20.40
N TYR A 329 -21.01 34.03 19.28
CA TYR A 329 -20.74 33.17 18.13
C TYR A 329 -19.41 33.50 17.45
N TYR A 330 -19.13 34.79 17.26
CA TYR A 330 -17.84 35.25 16.76
C TYR A 330 -16.69 34.79 17.67
N GLN A 331 -16.84 34.92 19.00
CA GLN A 331 -15.85 34.43 19.96
C GLN A 331 -15.68 32.91 19.90
N PHE A 332 -16.75 32.14 19.71
CA PHE A 332 -16.68 30.69 19.55
C PHE A 332 -15.92 30.28 18.27
N LEU A 333 -16.24 30.89 17.13
CA LEU A 333 -15.54 30.64 15.87
C LEU A 333 -14.07 31.07 15.96
N LEU A 334 -13.81 32.23 16.55
CA LEU A 334 -12.46 32.74 16.78
C LEU A 334 -11.66 31.75 17.66
N TYR A 335 -12.26 31.22 18.72
CA TYR A 335 -11.65 30.21 19.58
C TYR A 335 -11.36 28.90 18.83
N GLY A 336 -12.34 28.39 18.06
CA GLY A 336 -12.19 27.17 17.25
C GLY A 336 -11.08 27.30 16.22
N THR A 337 -11.04 28.40 15.48
CA THR A 337 -9.98 28.71 14.50
C THR A 337 -8.63 28.90 15.18
N THR A 338 -8.58 29.56 16.35
CA THR A 338 -7.34 29.70 17.14
C THR A 338 -6.78 28.35 17.55
N GLN A 339 -7.63 27.40 17.98
CA GLN A 339 -7.24 26.04 18.32
C GLN A 339 -6.77 25.25 17.08
N LYS A 340 -7.47 25.35 15.94
CA LYS A 340 -7.04 24.73 14.67
C LYS A 340 -5.65 25.23 14.27
N ILE A 341 -5.41 26.55 14.30
CA ILE A 341 -4.10 27.15 13.99
C ILE A 341 -3.03 26.69 15.00
N GLY A 342 -3.33 26.68 16.29
CA GLY A 342 -2.37 26.23 17.33
C GLY A 342 -1.99 24.75 17.23
N ASN A 343 -2.92 23.90 16.77
CA ASN A 343 -2.61 22.50 16.47
C ASN A 343 -1.81 22.37 15.18
N PHE A 344 -2.15 23.15 14.16
CA PHE A 344 -1.45 23.16 12.88
C PHE A 344 0.01 23.61 13.00
N GLU A 345 0.31 24.58 13.85
CA GLU A 345 1.69 25.04 14.10
C GLU A 345 2.62 23.95 14.64
N LYS A 346 2.07 22.83 15.13
CA LYS A 346 2.83 21.67 15.62
C LYS A 346 3.07 20.62 14.53
N VAL A 347 2.43 20.74 13.37
CA VAL A 347 2.56 19.79 12.26
C VAL A 347 3.98 19.84 11.70
N LYS A 348 4.57 18.65 11.53
CA LYS A 348 5.88 18.47 10.92
C LYS A 348 5.74 17.44 9.79
N PRO A 349 5.68 17.87 8.52
CA PRO A 349 5.60 16.94 7.40
C PRO A 349 6.83 16.04 7.38
N LEU A 350 6.60 14.76 7.08
CA LEU A 350 7.64 13.73 7.03
C LEU A 350 8.08 13.41 5.60
N ASP A 351 7.23 13.73 4.62
CA ASP A 351 7.37 13.40 3.22
C ASP A 351 6.56 14.40 2.35
N PRO A 352 6.71 14.36 1.01
CA PRO A 352 5.97 15.26 0.12
C PRO A 352 4.45 15.18 0.23
N GLU A 353 3.88 14.02 0.57
CA GLU A 353 2.43 13.83 0.60
C GLU A 353 1.82 14.44 1.87
N SER A 354 2.45 14.22 3.01
CA SER A 354 2.12 14.90 4.27
C SER A 354 2.30 16.41 4.18
N TYR A 355 3.27 16.91 3.41
CA TYR A 355 3.40 18.35 3.10
C TYR A 355 2.20 18.86 2.29
N LYS A 356 1.81 18.20 1.20
CA LYS A 356 0.64 18.60 0.39
C LYS A 356 -0.63 18.64 1.22
N LYS A 357 -0.84 17.64 2.08
CA LYS A 357 -1.98 17.60 3.01
C LYS A 357 -1.97 18.81 3.96
N ALA A 358 -0.82 19.08 4.58
CA ALA A 358 -0.67 20.24 5.47
C ALA A 358 -0.91 21.58 4.72
N MET A 359 -0.49 21.69 3.46
CA MET A 359 -0.78 22.85 2.63
C MET A 359 -2.28 23.02 2.33
N SER A 360 -3.01 21.92 2.11
CA SER A 360 -4.47 21.96 1.95
C SER A 360 -5.15 22.44 3.24
N ASP A 361 -4.71 21.95 4.40
CA ASP A 361 -5.23 22.38 5.71
C ASP A 361 -4.93 23.88 5.96
N LEU A 362 -3.76 24.36 5.53
CA LEU A 362 -3.38 25.78 5.58
C LEU A 362 -4.34 26.66 4.78
N ASN A 363 -4.69 26.26 3.56
CA ASN A 363 -5.65 26.99 2.71
C ASN A 363 -7.05 27.04 3.36
N ASN A 364 -7.53 25.92 3.90
CA ASN A 364 -8.81 25.88 4.62
C ASN A 364 -8.84 26.85 5.81
N MET A 365 -7.72 27.00 6.54
CA MET A 365 -7.61 27.99 7.62
C MET A 365 -7.59 29.43 7.11
N GLN A 366 -6.99 29.70 5.94
CA GLN A 366 -7.04 31.03 5.33
C GLN A 366 -8.49 31.42 4.96
N GLU A 367 -9.25 30.49 4.38
CA GLU A 367 -10.68 30.71 4.08
C GLU A 367 -11.50 30.95 5.36
N ALA A 368 -11.25 30.17 6.41
CA ALA A 368 -11.92 30.37 7.71
C ALA A 368 -11.61 31.74 8.34
N LEU A 369 -10.38 32.25 8.19
CA LEU A 369 -10.01 33.59 8.65
C LEU A 369 -10.69 34.70 7.83
N GLN A 370 -10.82 34.51 6.52
CA GLN A 370 -11.56 35.43 5.65
C GLN A 370 -13.05 35.48 6.02
N PHE A 371 -13.63 34.34 6.37
CA PHE A 371 -15.01 34.26 6.90
C PHE A 371 -15.14 35.01 8.23
N LEU A 372 -14.23 34.78 9.19
CA LEU A 372 -14.20 35.50 10.48
C LEU A 372 -14.11 37.02 10.29
N ARG A 373 -13.35 37.49 9.30
CA ARG A 373 -13.22 38.92 8.97
C ARG A 373 -14.53 39.52 8.48
N SER A 374 -15.23 38.78 7.63
CA SER A 374 -16.56 39.16 7.13
C SER A 374 -17.58 39.20 8.27
N GLU A 375 -17.56 38.21 9.16
CA GLU A 375 -18.47 38.12 10.29
C GLU A 375 -18.20 39.21 11.34
N LYS A 376 -16.93 39.55 11.62
CA LYS A 376 -16.58 40.66 12.53
C LYS A 376 -17.08 42.00 12.02
N SER A 377 -17.01 42.21 10.71
CA SER A 377 -17.54 43.42 10.06
C SER A 377 -19.06 43.52 10.18
N ARG A 378 -19.75 42.37 10.07
CA ARG A 378 -21.21 42.27 10.14
C ARG A 378 -21.79 42.58 11.54
N ILE A 379 -21.04 42.29 12.60
CA ILE A 379 -21.50 42.44 14.01
C ILE A 379 -21.06 43.76 14.66
N HIS A 380 -20.33 44.61 13.94
CA HIS A 380 -19.91 45.91 14.43
C HIS A 380 -21.10 46.87 14.52
N ASP A 381 -21.13 47.70 15.57
CA ASP A 381 -22.18 48.69 15.82
C ASP A 381 -21.73 50.04 15.25
N ASP A 382 -22.56 50.70 14.44
CA ASP A 382 -22.25 51.90 13.63
C ASP A 382 -21.78 53.13 14.45
N LYS A 383 -21.76 53.02 15.78
CA LYS A 383 -21.36 54.09 16.71
C LYS A 383 -19.85 54.12 17.02
N GLU A 384 -19.09 53.09 16.69
CA GLU A 384 -17.62 53.06 16.82
C GLU A 384 -16.92 53.46 15.52
N LYS A 385 -15.80 54.19 15.59
CA LYS A 385 -15.19 54.87 14.43
C LYS A 385 -14.45 53.94 13.44
N ALA A 386 -14.25 52.65 13.73
CA ALA A 386 -13.70 51.64 12.80
C ALA A 386 -13.82 50.22 13.37
N VAL A 387 -14.08 49.22 12.52
CA VAL A 387 -14.04 47.80 12.90
C VAL A 387 -12.59 47.42 13.27
N GLU A 388 -12.39 46.91 14.47
CA GLU A 388 -11.10 46.48 14.99
C GLU A 388 -10.83 45.02 14.60
N PHE A 389 -9.64 44.67 14.07
CA PHE A 389 -9.32 43.32 13.56
C PHE A 389 -8.07 42.67 14.19
N SER A 390 -7.53 43.18 15.30
CA SER A 390 -6.19 42.73 15.77
C SER A 390 -6.12 41.24 16.11
N ASP A 391 -7.21 40.65 16.61
CA ASP A 391 -7.33 39.22 16.88
C ASP A 391 -7.21 38.37 15.61
N ILE A 392 -7.92 38.72 14.55
CA ILE A 392 -7.86 38.06 13.24
C ILE A 392 -6.50 38.31 12.58
N GLU A 393 -5.99 39.54 12.59
CA GLU A 393 -4.69 39.88 12.01
C GLU A 393 -3.54 39.12 12.69
N ALA A 394 -3.63 38.90 14.01
CA ALA A 394 -2.67 38.07 14.74
C ALA A 394 -2.72 36.60 14.27
N LEU A 395 -3.91 36.05 14.01
CA LEU A 395 -4.08 34.69 13.48
C LEU A 395 -3.65 34.58 12.02
N GLU A 396 -3.98 35.54 11.17
CA GLU A 396 -3.51 35.63 9.77
C GLU A 396 -1.98 35.65 9.72
N LYS A 397 -1.34 36.43 10.60
CA LYS A 397 0.12 36.48 10.72
C LYS A 397 0.69 35.12 11.15
N ARG A 398 0.03 34.40 12.07
CA ARG A 398 0.44 33.04 12.48
C ARG A 398 0.34 32.05 11.32
N VAL A 399 -0.77 32.06 10.57
CA VAL A 399 -0.96 31.19 9.38
C VAL A 399 0.07 31.51 8.31
N LYS A 400 0.31 32.80 8.02
CA LYS A 400 1.34 33.24 7.06
C LYS A 400 2.74 32.78 7.47
N ASN A 401 3.06 32.80 8.77
CA ASN A 401 4.33 32.32 9.31
C ASN A 401 4.43 30.79 9.40
N ALA A 402 3.33 30.05 9.28
CA ALA A 402 3.32 28.59 9.36
C ALA A 402 3.77 27.95 8.03
N GLN A 403 3.41 28.54 6.89
CA GLN A 403 3.77 28.05 5.56
C GLN A 403 5.29 27.81 5.37
N PRO A 404 6.19 28.79 5.63
CA PRO A 404 7.63 28.57 5.49
C PRO A 404 8.18 27.54 6.50
N LYS A 405 7.53 27.37 7.66
CA LYS A 405 7.94 26.37 8.66
C LYS A 405 7.67 24.93 8.22
N LEU A 406 6.60 24.68 7.47
CA LEU A 406 6.32 23.35 6.91
C LEU A 406 7.41 22.94 5.93
N LEU A 407 7.79 23.86 5.05
CA LEU A 407 8.83 23.63 4.06
C LEU A 407 10.21 23.42 4.72
N THR A 408 10.50 24.20 5.76
CA THR A 408 11.71 24.04 6.58
C THR A 408 11.74 22.69 7.29
N ALA A 409 10.62 22.25 7.89
CA ALA A 409 10.53 20.96 8.58
C ALA A 409 10.71 19.78 7.63
N LEU A 410 10.15 19.86 6.41
CA LEU A 410 10.37 18.85 5.37
C LEU A 410 11.87 18.80 5.00
N LEU A 411 12.50 19.94 4.77
CA LEU A 411 13.93 20.03 4.46
C LEU A 411 14.80 19.45 5.58
N ASP A 412 14.53 19.78 6.85
CA ASP A 412 15.27 19.26 8.01
C ASP A 412 15.15 17.74 8.13
N LYS A 413 13.97 17.19 7.80
CA LYS A 413 13.75 15.75 7.77
C LYS A 413 14.51 15.10 6.62
N THR A 414 14.39 15.63 5.41
CA THR A 414 15.14 15.15 4.22
C THR A 414 16.64 15.23 4.43
N THR A 415 17.15 16.30 5.04
CA THR A 415 18.57 16.48 5.37
C THR A 415 19.10 15.38 6.28
N ARG A 416 18.34 15.05 7.35
CA ARG A 416 18.70 13.96 8.27
C ARG A 416 18.67 12.60 7.58
N ASP A 417 17.69 12.38 6.72
CA ASP A 417 17.52 11.11 6.01
C ASP A 417 18.61 10.92 4.94
N ILE A 418 19.00 11.98 4.21
CA ILE A 418 20.15 11.98 3.31
C ILE A 418 21.43 11.69 4.10
N SER A 419 21.63 12.36 5.25
CA SER A 419 22.80 12.13 6.10
C SER A 419 22.90 10.68 6.61
N ALA A 420 21.76 10.02 6.84
CA ALA A 420 21.71 8.61 7.19
C ALA A 420 21.98 7.70 5.98
N LEU A 421 21.44 8.03 4.81
CA LEU A 421 21.63 7.27 3.57
C LEU A 421 23.10 7.26 3.11
N VAL A 422 23.79 8.40 3.22
CA VAL A 422 25.17 8.56 2.75
C VAL A 422 26.17 7.76 3.62
N LYS A 423 25.78 7.29 4.80
CA LYS A 423 26.58 6.37 5.62
C LYS A 423 26.51 4.95 5.04
N ILE A 424 27.41 4.66 4.10
CA ILE A 424 27.50 3.35 3.44
C ILE A 424 27.89 2.25 4.46
N PRO A 425 27.08 1.19 4.62
CA PRO A 425 27.45 0.00 5.41
C PRO A 425 28.67 -0.72 4.81
N ARG A 426 29.52 -1.32 5.65
CA ARG A 426 30.72 -2.05 5.20
C ARG A 426 30.42 -3.30 4.34
N LYS A 427 29.20 -3.83 4.43
CA LYS A 427 28.71 -4.94 3.61
C LYS A 427 27.33 -4.56 3.09
N LEU A 428 27.16 -4.64 1.77
CA LEU A 428 25.90 -4.34 1.09
C LEU A 428 25.46 -5.57 0.29
N THR A 429 24.20 -5.95 0.43
CA THR A 429 23.55 -6.91 -0.46
C THR A 429 22.95 -6.19 -1.67
N PHE A 430 22.57 -6.93 -2.71
CA PHE A 430 21.86 -6.35 -3.85
C PHE A 430 20.52 -5.73 -3.47
N GLU A 431 19.82 -6.30 -2.48
CA GLU A 431 18.56 -5.74 -2.00
C GLU A 431 18.78 -4.42 -1.23
N ASP A 432 19.88 -4.33 -0.45
CA ASP A 432 20.26 -3.08 0.21
C ASP A 432 20.55 -1.98 -0.82
N ILE A 433 21.32 -2.31 -1.86
CA ILE A 433 21.65 -1.39 -2.95
C ILE A 433 20.36 -0.91 -3.64
N LYS A 434 19.47 -1.84 -3.99
CA LYS A 434 18.18 -1.51 -4.63
C LYS A 434 17.35 -0.57 -3.76
N SER A 435 17.20 -0.90 -2.48
CA SER A 435 16.50 -0.05 -1.50
C SER A 435 17.12 1.35 -1.40
N MET A 436 18.45 1.42 -1.35
CA MET A 436 19.20 2.68 -1.27
C MET A 436 19.05 3.51 -2.54
N THR A 437 19.04 2.90 -3.73
CA THR A 437 18.76 3.57 -5.02
C THR A 437 17.35 4.16 -5.03
N THR A 438 16.34 3.40 -4.60
CA THR A 438 14.95 3.91 -4.51
C THR A 438 14.85 5.11 -3.56
N LYS A 439 15.50 5.04 -2.39
CA LYS A 439 15.55 6.16 -1.43
C LYS A 439 16.26 7.38 -2.02
N HIS A 440 17.38 7.19 -2.70
CA HIS A 440 18.10 8.25 -3.39
C HIS A 440 17.20 9.01 -4.38
N ASN A 441 16.49 8.28 -5.24
CA ASN A 441 15.57 8.88 -6.22
C ASN A 441 14.43 9.66 -5.53
N SER A 442 13.82 9.07 -4.49
CA SER A 442 12.77 9.74 -3.71
C SER A 442 13.24 11.03 -3.05
N TYR A 443 14.49 11.08 -2.54
CA TYR A 443 15.05 12.30 -1.97
C TYR A 443 15.36 13.35 -3.03
N LEU A 444 15.80 12.97 -4.23
CA LEU A 444 15.95 13.92 -5.35
C LEU A 444 14.61 14.57 -5.71
N GLU A 445 13.53 13.79 -5.81
CA GLU A 445 12.18 14.31 -6.07
C GLU A 445 11.71 15.25 -4.95
N THR A 446 11.99 14.90 -3.70
CA THR A 446 11.64 15.73 -2.53
C THR A 446 12.39 17.06 -2.56
N LEU A 447 13.70 17.06 -2.86
CA LEU A 447 14.49 18.28 -3.00
C LEU A 447 13.98 19.16 -4.15
N GLU A 448 13.56 18.57 -5.27
CA GLU A 448 12.99 19.29 -6.40
C GLU A 448 11.63 19.92 -6.04
N LEU A 449 10.78 19.22 -5.29
CA LEU A 449 9.56 19.80 -4.73
C LEU A 449 9.88 21.00 -3.83
N ILE A 450 10.85 20.88 -2.92
CA ILE A 450 11.25 21.98 -2.03
C ILE A 450 11.77 23.18 -2.84
N ARG A 451 12.60 22.93 -3.85
CA ARG A 451 13.12 23.96 -4.78
C ARG A 451 11.97 24.74 -5.43
N ASN A 452 11.00 24.03 -5.99
CA ASN A 452 9.85 24.63 -6.66
C ASN A 452 8.96 25.44 -5.70
N GLU A 453 8.75 24.94 -4.47
CA GLU A 453 7.98 25.66 -3.47
C GLU A 453 8.70 26.93 -2.98
N ARG A 454 10.03 26.90 -2.82
CA ARG A 454 10.82 28.11 -2.53
C ARG A 454 10.70 29.15 -3.65
N ILE A 455 10.76 28.73 -4.91
CA ILE A 455 10.59 29.62 -6.06
C ILE A 455 9.20 30.29 -6.02
N LYS A 456 8.14 29.51 -5.76
CA LYS A 456 6.77 30.05 -5.62
C LYS A 456 6.66 31.05 -4.48
N GLN A 457 7.23 30.76 -3.31
CA GLN A 457 7.19 31.65 -2.14
C GLN A 457 8.00 32.93 -2.34
N HIS A 458 9.09 32.87 -3.10
CA HIS A 458 9.92 34.03 -3.41
C HIS A 458 9.22 35.02 -4.35
N GLY A 459 8.37 34.52 -5.26
CA GLY A 459 7.55 35.35 -6.15
C GLY A 459 8.37 36.35 -6.95
N GLU A 460 7.92 37.62 -6.99
CA GLU A 460 8.55 38.74 -7.69
C GLU A 460 9.60 39.49 -6.83
N SER A 461 10.05 38.92 -5.71
CA SER A 461 11.06 39.55 -4.87
C SER A 461 12.32 39.87 -5.70
N PRO A 462 12.87 41.10 -5.58
CA PRO A 462 14.09 41.48 -6.29
C PRO A 462 15.37 40.89 -5.68
N GLU A 463 15.28 40.28 -4.49
CA GLU A 463 16.41 39.60 -3.85
C GLU A 463 16.77 38.30 -4.58
N LEU A 464 18.02 37.85 -4.46
CA LEU A 464 18.42 36.56 -5.01
C LEU A 464 17.95 35.43 -4.10
N LEU A 465 17.24 34.46 -4.66
CA LEU A 465 16.78 33.29 -3.93
C LEU A 465 17.94 32.34 -3.62
N ASP A 466 18.21 32.12 -2.33
CA ASP A 466 19.24 31.18 -1.88
C ASP A 466 18.79 29.71 -2.00
N MET A 467 19.60 28.92 -2.70
CA MET A 467 19.42 27.48 -2.93
C MET A 467 20.65 26.66 -2.51
N SER A 468 21.62 27.28 -1.82
CA SER A 468 22.92 26.68 -1.52
C SER A 468 22.83 25.40 -0.67
N ASP A 469 21.87 25.34 0.25
CA ASP A 469 21.58 24.17 1.06
C ASP A 469 21.03 22.99 0.22
N LEU A 470 20.09 23.24 -0.68
CA LEU A 470 19.54 22.23 -1.59
C LEU A 470 20.60 21.73 -2.57
N ASP A 471 21.41 22.64 -3.12
CA ASP A 471 22.50 22.29 -4.03
C ASP A 471 23.59 21.48 -3.30
N SER A 472 23.85 21.79 -2.02
CA SER A 472 24.74 20.99 -1.16
C SER A 472 24.20 19.56 -0.93
N LEU A 473 22.92 19.41 -0.59
CA LEU A 473 22.28 18.10 -0.40
C LEU A 473 22.25 17.29 -1.70
N LYS A 474 21.98 17.94 -2.83
CA LYS A 474 22.05 17.32 -4.16
C LYS A 474 23.47 16.86 -4.47
N GLY A 475 24.48 17.64 -4.11
CA GLY A 475 25.90 17.26 -4.22
C GLY A 475 26.26 16.04 -3.36
N GLN A 476 25.74 15.94 -2.13
CA GLN A 476 25.93 14.76 -1.27
C GLN A 476 25.28 13.50 -1.87
N LEU A 477 24.03 13.61 -2.32
CA LEU A 477 23.34 12.53 -3.01
C LEU A 477 24.08 12.10 -4.28
N GLN A 478 24.66 13.05 -5.01
CA GLN A 478 25.42 12.75 -6.21
C GLN A 478 26.73 12.02 -5.91
N THR A 479 27.45 12.45 -4.87
CA THR A 479 28.66 11.77 -4.41
C THR A 479 28.35 10.33 -3.99
N PHE A 480 27.23 10.13 -3.29
CA PHE A 480 26.74 8.81 -2.90
C PHE A 480 26.39 7.93 -4.11
N ASN A 481 25.66 8.46 -5.09
CA ASN A 481 25.31 7.75 -6.32
C ASN A 481 26.57 7.30 -7.09
N GLN A 482 27.53 8.20 -7.25
CA GLN A 482 28.81 7.88 -7.90
C GLN A 482 29.59 6.80 -7.13
N ASN A 483 29.55 6.80 -5.79
CA ASN A 483 30.25 5.79 -4.99
C ASN A 483 29.60 4.41 -5.12
N LEU A 484 28.27 4.32 -5.04
CA LEU A 484 27.53 3.08 -5.30
C LEU A 484 27.78 2.56 -6.71
N THR A 485 27.70 3.43 -7.70
CA THR A 485 28.00 3.09 -9.11
C THR A 485 29.41 2.53 -9.24
N GLY A 486 30.41 3.16 -8.62
CA GLY A 486 31.79 2.67 -8.63
C GLY A 486 31.95 1.29 -8.00
N MET A 487 31.30 1.04 -6.85
CA MET A 487 31.32 -0.27 -6.19
C MET A 487 30.73 -1.38 -7.07
N ILE A 488 29.57 -1.13 -7.67
CA ILE A 488 28.90 -2.13 -8.53
C ILE A 488 29.65 -2.29 -9.85
N LEU A 489 30.22 -1.22 -10.42
CA LEU A 489 31.08 -1.31 -11.60
C LEU A 489 32.28 -2.22 -11.34
N ASN A 490 32.96 -2.07 -10.21
CA ASN A 490 34.10 -2.93 -9.86
C ASN A 490 33.66 -4.39 -9.72
N ALA A 491 32.54 -4.65 -9.02
CA ALA A 491 31.99 -6.00 -8.89
C ALA A 491 31.58 -6.61 -10.25
N THR A 492 31.02 -5.78 -11.15
CA THR A 492 30.69 -6.17 -12.53
C THR A 492 31.94 -6.53 -13.32
N LYS A 493 33.00 -5.71 -13.24
CA LYS A 493 34.29 -5.95 -13.90
C LYS A 493 34.93 -7.24 -13.38
N ASP A 494 34.99 -7.43 -12.06
CA ASP A 494 35.49 -8.67 -11.44
C ASP A 494 34.68 -9.91 -11.88
N GLY A 495 33.35 -9.77 -11.98
CA GLY A 495 32.47 -10.82 -12.48
C GLY A 495 32.75 -11.16 -13.95
N LEU A 496 32.93 -10.14 -14.79
CA LEU A 496 33.28 -10.30 -16.20
C LEU A 496 34.66 -10.94 -16.38
N ASP A 497 35.66 -10.58 -15.56
CA ASP A 497 37.00 -11.14 -15.61
C ASP A 497 37.03 -12.63 -15.24
N ARG A 498 36.15 -13.06 -14.32
CA ARG A 498 35.96 -14.47 -13.97
C ARG A 498 35.30 -15.30 -15.08
N ILE A 499 34.58 -14.64 -16.00
CA ILE A 499 33.99 -15.28 -17.17
C ILE A 499 35.07 -15.39 -18.26
N ASN A 500 35.77 -16.52 -18.31
CA ASN A 500 36.84 -16.79 -19.27
C ASN A 500 36.57 -18.00 -20.18
N ASN A 501 35.56 -18.80 -19.90
CA ASN A 501 35.14 -19.96 -20.68
C ASN A 501 33.63 -20.20 -20.55
N ARG A 502 33.11 -21.21 -21.26
CA ARG A 502 31.67 -21.52 -21.31
C ARG A 502 31.10 -22.01 -19.98
N ALA A 503 31.87 -22.80 -19.23
CA ALA A 503 31.44 -23.30 -17.93
C ALA A 503 31.18 -22.16 -16.95
N ASN A 504 32.11 -21.21 -16.88
CA ASN A 504 32.02 -20.05 -15.99
C ASN A 504 31.06 -18.98 -16.52
N PHE A 505 30.77 -18.96 -17.84
CA PHE A 505 29.78 -18.05 -18.43
C PHE A 505 28.38 -18.31 -17.87
N ASN A 506 27.90 -19.56 -17.91
CA ASN A 506 26.54 -19.89 -17.46
C ASN A 506 26.33 -19.63 -15.94
N GLU A 507 27.39 -19.75 -15.14
CA GLU A 507 27.35 -19.45 -13.71
C GLU A 507 27.51 -17.94 -13.42
N GLY A 508 28.36 -17.24 -14.18
CA GLY A 508 28.68 -15.83 -13.96
C GLY A 508 27.71 -14.84 -14.60
N GLU A 509 27.07 -15.19 -15.73
CA GLU A 509 26.17 -14.31 -16.48
C GLU A 509 25.01 -13.76 -15.62
N PRO A 510 24.27 -14.58 -14.83
CA PRO A 510 23.15 -14.07 -14.03
C PRO A 510 23.59 -13.00 -13.02
N TYR A 511 24.77 -13.18 -12.42
CA TYR A 511 25.34 -12.22 -11.47
C TYR A 511 25.68 -10.90 -12.17
N VAL A 512 26.40 -10.95 -13.30
CA VAL A 512 26.78 -9.76 -14.07
C VAL A 512 25.54 -9.02 -14.59
N LYS A 513 24.52 -9.73 -15.07
CA LYS A 513 23.23 -9.13 -15.49
C LYS A 513 22.55 -8.39 -14.34
N THR A 514 22.48 -9.01 -13.15
CA THR A 514 21.90 -8.36 -11.96
C THR A 514 22.63 -7.06 -11.61
N CYS A 515 23.98 -7.04 -11.69
CA CYS A 515 24.75 -5.82 -11.49
C CYS A 515 24.44 -4.75 -12.56
N LEU A 516 24.35 -5.14 -13.83
CA LEU A 516 24.06 -4.21 -14.94
C LEU A 516 22.66 -3.61 -14.85
N ASP A 517 21.66 -4.37 -14.38
CA ASP A 517 20.32 -3.85 -14.15
C ASP A 517 20.32 -2.76 -13.08
N LEU A 518 21.03 -2.98 -11.96
CA LEU A 518 21.19 -1.96 -10.91
C LEU A 518 21.97 -0.73 -11.41
N LEU A 519 23.03 -0.94 -12.19
CA LEU A 519 23.78 0.15 -12.81
C LEU A 519 22.91 0.98 -13.75
N THR A 520 21.93 0.36 -14.42
CA THR A 520 21.00 1.07 -15.32
C THR A 520 20.13 2.07 -14.55
N GLU A 521 19.70 1.73 -13.33
CA GLU A 521 18.92 2.66 -12.49
C GLU A 521 19.79 3.80 -11.93
N LEU A 522 21.01 3.50 -11.51
CA LEU A 522 21.95 4.51 -11.02
C LEU A 522 22.45 5.45 -12.14
N GLU A 523 22.60 4.92 -13.36
CA GLU A 523 23.04 5.65 -14.55
C GLU A 523 22.13 6.84 -14.87
N LYS A 524 20.81 6.67 -14.68
CA LYS A 524 19.80 7.71 -14.95
C LYS A 524 20.00 8.97 -14.12
N THR A 525 20.54 8.83 -12.91
CA THR A 525 20.75 9.93 -11.96
C THR A 525 22.20 10.39 -11.87
N LEU A 526 23.12 9.82 -12.66
CA LEU A 526 24.50 10.31 -12.74
C LEU A 526 24.54 11.68 -13.44
N ASP A 527 25.23 12.61 -12.80
CA ASP A 527 25.51 13.96 -13.30
C ASP A 527 26.51 13.97 -14.46
N SER A 528 26.66 15.15 -15.06
CA SER A 528 27.61 15.41 -16.14
C SER A 528 29.02 15.76 -15.63
N SER A 529 29.35 15.41 -14.39
CA SER A 529 30.71 15.56 -13.89
C SER A 529 31.65 14.62 -14.64
N VAL A 530 32.96 14.92 -14.63
CA VAL A 530 33.98 14.07 -15.25
C VAL A 530 33.89 12.63 -14.75
N LYS A 531 33.70 12.45 -13.43
CA LYS A 531 33.53 11.12 -12.82
C LYS A 531 32.23 10.45 -13.27
N GLY A 532 31.11 11.18 -13.28
CA GLY A 532 29.81 10.67 -13.73
C GLY A 532 29.84 10.22 -15.19
N MET A 533 30.38 11.03 -16.10
CA MET A 533 30.54 10.67 -17.52
C MET A 533 31.43 9.43 -17.69
N LYS A 534 32.56 9.39 -16.99
CA LYS A 534 33.46 8.23 -17.02
C LYS A 534 32.77 6.95 -16.55
N GLN A 535 31.92 7.04 -15.53
CA GLN A 535 31.13 5.90 -15.06
C GLN A 535 30.09 5.45 -16.08
N LYS A 536 29.39 6.38 -16.76
CA LYS A 536 28.45 6.03 -17.85
C LYS A 536 29.14 5.28 -18.99
N GLU A 537 30.32 5.74 -19.39
CA GLU A 537 31.15 5.04 -20.39
C GLU A 537 31.54 3.63 -19.92
N ASP A 538 32.00 3.50 -18.67
CA ASP A 538 32.41 2.21 -18.11
C ASP A 538 31.24 1.22 -17.98
N ILE A 539 30.02 1.70 -17.68
CA ILE A 539 28.79 0.87 -17.69
C ILE A 539 28.55 0.33 -19.10
N SER A 540 28.62 1.20 -20.11
CA SER A 540 28.47 0.81 -21.52
C SER A 540 29.54 -0.22 -21.95
N ALA A 541 30.79 -0.01 -21.53
CA ALA A 541 31.87 -0.96 -21.79
C ALA A 541 31.61 -2.34 -21.15
N CYS A 542 31.10 -2.39 -19.92
CA CYS A 542 30.73 -3.64 -19.26
C CYS A 542 29.60 -4.37 -20.01
N ARG A 543 28.57 -3.64 -20.47
CA ARG A 543 27.47 -4.21 -21.30
C ARG A 543 28.03 -4.84 -22.58
N ASN A 544 28.91 -4.14 -23.29
CA ASN A 544 29.53 -4.64 -24.53
C ASN A 544 30.45 -5.85 -24.27
N SER A 545 31.19 -5.85 -23.16
CA SER A 545 32.05 -6.98 -22.78
C SER A 545 31.24 -8.25 -22.47
N LEU A 546 30.08 -8.12 -21.81
CA LEU A 546 29.19 -9.26 -21.58
C LEU A 546 28.70 -9.86 -22.90
N LEU A 547 28.29 -9.02 -23.85
CA LEU A 547 27.85 -9.44 -25.18
C LEU A 547 28.96 -10.17 -25.96
N ASP A 548 30.17 -9.61 -25.98
CA ASP A 548 31.34 -10.25 -26.62
C ASP A 548 31.67 -11.62 -25.99
N LYS A 549 31.59 -11.73 -24.66
CA LYS A 549 31.78 -13.01 -23.95
C LYS A 549 30.67 -14.02 -24.25
N GLN A 550 29.43 -13.55 -24.39
CA GLN A 550 28.28 -14.39 -24.77
C GLN A 550 28.44 -14.94 -26.20
N GLU A 551 28.87 -14.10 -27.13
CA GLU A 551 29.12 -14.50 -28.51
C GLU A 551 30.26 -15.54 -28.59
N LYS A 552 31.37 -15.28 -27.90
CA LYS A 552 32.51 -16.21 -27.82
C LYS A 552 32.19 -17.54 -27.15
N ALA A 553 31.30 -17.56 -26.15
CA ALA A 553 30.88 -18.78 -25.48
C ALA A 553 29.98 -19.69 -26.37
N ASN A 554 29.30 -19.10 -27.37
CA ASN A 554 28.29 -19.78 -28.16
C ASN A 554 28.72 -20.12 -29.60
N SER A 555 29.73 -19.44 -30.16
CA SER A 555 30.13 -19.62 -31.58
C SER A 555 30.72 -20.99 -31.91
N GLY A 556 31.59 -21.56 -31.07
CA GLY A 556 32.21 -22.87 -31.35
C GLY A 556 31.25 -24.07 -31.24
N MET A 557 30.19 -23.95 -30.45
CA MET A 557 29.22 -25.03 -30.21
C MET A 557 28.31 -25.27 -31.42
N LEU A 558 27.97 -24.21 -32.15
CA LEU A 558 27.14 -24.32 -33.36
C LEU A 558 27.85 -25.10 -34.47
N ASP A 559 29.15 -24.88 -34.65
CA ASP A 559 29.96 -25.60 -35.64
C ASP A 559 30.10 -27.09 -35.26
N LEU A 560 30.41 -27.38 -34.00
CA LEU A 560 30.47 -28.75 -33.48
C LEU A 560 29.14 -29.49 -33.65
N GLN A 561 28.01 -28.85 -33.36
CA GLN A 561 26.68 -29.43 -33.55
C GLN A 561 26.36 -29.72 -35.03
N SER A 562 26.76 -28.80 -35.93
CA SER A 562 26.59 -29.01 -37.37
C SER A 562 27.40 -30.21 -37.85
N LYS A 563 28.70 -30.27 -37.53
CA LYS A 563 29.58 -31.37 -37.94
C LYS A 563 29.18 -32.70 -37.30
N SER A 564 28.72 -32.70 -36.05
CA SER A 564 28.20 -33.91 -35.39
C SER A 564 26.98 -34.46 -36.10
N LYS A 565 26.10 -33.57 -36.59
CA LYS A 565 24.94 -33.96 -37.39
C LYS A 565 25.34 -34.52 -38.76
N ASP A 566 26.34 -33.94 -39.39
CA ASP A 566 26.87 -34.41 -40.68
C ASP A 566 27.52 -35.79 -40.52
N LEU A 567 28.32 -36.00 -39.47
CA LEU A 567 28.90 -37.31 -39.11
C LEU A 567 27.81 -38.36 -38.90
N VAL A 568 26.78 -38.08 -38.10
CA VAL A 568 25.66 -39.01 -37.88
C VAL A 568 24.94 -39.35 -39.19
N THR A 569 24.79 -38.37 -40.09
CA THR A 569 24.19 -38.59 -41.40
C THR A 569 25.06 -39.52 -42.25
N GLN A 570 26.37 -39.29 -42.29
CA GLN A 570 27.33 -40.15 -42.99
C GLN A 570 27.30 -41.59 -42.45
N LEU A 571 27.30 -41.77 -41.11
CA LEU A 571 27.24 -43.09 -40.47
C LEU A 571 25.94 -43.84 -40.81
N ARG A 572 24.81 -43.13 -40.86
CA ARG A 572 23.52 -43.71 -41.29
C ARG A 572 23.58 -44.22 -42.73
N ASP A 573 24.20 -43.46 -43.63
CA ASP A 573 24.28 -43.81 -45.04
C ASP A 573 25.22 -45.01 -45.27
N ILE A 574 26.37 -45.02 -44.60
CA ILE A 574 27.30 -46.16 -44.63
C ILE A 574 26.63 -47.42 -44.06
N CYS A 575 25.94 -47.31 -42.92
CA CYS A 575 25.16 -48.43 -42.37
C CYS A 575 24.10 -48.94 -43.36
N LYS A 576 23.36 -48.05 -44.03
CA LYS A 576 22.35 -48.48 -45.02
C LYS A 576 22.98 -49.27 -46.17
N ILE A 577 24.11 -48.78 -46.70
CA ILE A 577 24.86 -49.42 -47.81
C ILE A 577 25.40 -50.77 -47.35
N HIS A 578 26.12 -50.81 -46.21
CA HIS A 578 26.72 -52.03 -45.68
C HIS A 578 25.66 -53.12 -45.44
N HIS A 579 24.58 -52.80 -44.74
CA HIS A 579 23.51 -53.76 -44.50
C HIS A 579 22.77 -54.17 -45.77
N GLY A 580 22.72 -53.31 -46.80
CA GLY A 580 22.18 -53.66 -48.12
C GLY A 580 23.02 -54.75 -48.79
N ASN A 581 24.33 -54.50 -48.89
CA ASN A 581 25.30 -55.41 -49.49
C ASN A 581 25.39 -56.74 -48.72
N LEU A 582 25.40 -56.67 -47.38
CA LEU A 582 25.47 -57.84 -46.52
C LEU A 582 24.20 -58.69 -46.59
N ALA A 583 23.01 -58.07 -46.69
CA ALA A 583 21.76 -58.80 -46.87
C ALA A 583 21.71 -59.52 -48.23
N GLU A 584 22.24 -58.91 -49.29
CA GLU A 584 22.35 -59.55 -50.60
C GLU A 584 23.31 -60.74 -50.57
N ALA A 585 24.50 -60.56 -50.00
CA ALA A 585 25.50 -61.61 -49.89
C ALA A 585 25.03 -62.77 -48.99
N ARG A 586 24.33 -62.49 -47.89
CA ARG A 586 23.71 -63.52 -47.03
C ARG A 586 22.56 -64.25 -47.72
N ARG A 587 21.73 -63.57 -48.53
CA ARG A 587 20.70 -64.24 -49.34
C ARG A 587 21.34 -65.20 -50.35
N ALA A 588 22.40 -64.77 -51.03
CA ALA A 588 23.13 -65.63 -51.96
C ALA A 588 23.72 -66.87 -51.26
N LYS A 589 24.29 -66.69 -50.07
CA LYS A 589 24.83 -67.79 -49.25
C LYS A 589 23.75 -68.72 -48.70
N LEU A 590 22.63 -68.20 -48.21
CA LEU A 590 21.49 -69.03 -47.77
C LEU A 590 20.91 -69.83 -48.94
N HIS A 591 20.79 -69.24 -50.13
CA HIS A 591 20.42 -69.97 -51.34
C HIS A 591 21.43 -71.06 -51.72
N SER A 592 22.73 -70.80 -51.56
CA SER A 592 23.77 -71.83 -51.74
C SER A 592 23.61 -72.98 -50.74
N LEU A 593 23.35 -72.68 -49.47
CA LEU A 593 23.13 -73.68 -48.41
C LEU A 593 21.85 -74.50 -48.65
N ASP A 594 20.75 -73.86 -49.08
CA ASP A 594 19.50 -74.53 -49.45
C ASP A 594 19.66 -75.46 -50.66
N ASN A 595 20.49 -75.08 -51.64
CA ASN A 595 20.82 -75.90 -52.80
C ASN A 595 21.74 -77.09 -52.43
N GLN A 596 22.62 -76.92 -51.44
CA GLN A 596 23.44 -78.01 -50.89
C GLN A 596 22.61 -79.04 -50.11
N GLU A 597 21.54 -78.60 -49.44
CA GLU A 597 20.62 -79.48 -48.70
C GLU A 597 19.68 -80.30 -49.61
N LYS A 598 19.33 -79.77 -50.80
CA LYS A 598 18.41 -80.41 -51.77
C LYS A 598 19.08 -81.26 -52.86
N GLY A 599 20.41 -81.34 -52.90
CA GLY A 599 21.15 -82.17 -53.85
C GLY A 599 21.12 -83.68 -53.52
N LEU A 600 21.47 -84.53 -54.49
CA LEU A 600 21.47 -86.02 -54.39
C LEU A 600 22.38 -86.61 -53.28
N LEU A 601 23.09 -85.77 -52.52
CA LEU A 601 24.01 -86.12 -51.41
C LEU A 601 23.61 -85.45 -50.07
N GLY A 602 22.34 -85.06 -49.89
CA GLY A 602 21.86 -84.38 -48.67
C GLY A 602 22.05 -85.12 -47.33
N GLY A 603 22.48 -86.40 -47.35
CA GLY A 603 22.80 -87.16 -46.14
C GLY A 603 24.26 -87.10 -45.67
N LEU A 604 25.17 -86.44 -46.40
CA LEU A 604 26.63 -86.51 -46.16
C LEU A 604 27.22 -85.34 -45.33
N TRP A 605 26.39 -84.35 -44.95
CA TRP A 605 26.86 -83.13 -44.28
C TRP A 605 26.52 -83.07 -42.78
N SER A 606 26.21 -84.23 -42.19
CA SER A 606 26.16 -84.40 -40.75
C SER A 606 27.43 -85.11 -40.30
N VAL A 607 28.21 -84.47 -39.43
CA VAL A 607 29.43 -85.08 -38.88
C VAL A 607 29.05 -85.76 -37.56
N THR A 608 29.09 -87.09 -37.55
CA THR A 608 28.93 -87.88 -36.33
C THR A 608 30.27 -88.04 -35.64
N ASN A 609 30.42 -87.49 -34.44
CA ASN A 609 31.64 -87.69 -33.66
C ASN A 609 31.72 -89.14 -33.11
N LYS A 610 32.88 -89.55 -32.57
CA LYS A 610 33.11 -90.90 -32.00
C LYS A 610 32.16 -91.29 -30.84
N LEU A 611 31.35 -90.35 -30.35
CA LEU A 611 30.36 -90.52 -29.27
C LEU A 611 28.91 -90.66 -29.80
N GLY A 612 28.71 -90.66 -31.13
CA GLY A 612 27.39 -90.86 -31.75
C GLY A 612 26.54 -89.60 -31.91
N VAL A 613 27.10 -88.40 -31.71
CA VAL A 613 26.38 -87.12 -31.88
C VAL A 613 26.54 -86.62 -33.30
N THR A 614 25.43 -86.55 -34.05
CA THR A 614 25.36 -86.00 -35.41
C THR A 614 25.24 -84.47 -35.34
N THR A 615 26.18 -83.77 -35.97
CA THR A 615 26.20 -82.29 -36.01
C THR A 615 25.78 -81.81 -37.39
N ASP A 616 24.63 -81.14 -37.50
CA ASP A 616 24.17 -80.52 -38.75
C ASP A 616 24.92 -79.20 -38.99
N THR A 617 26.06 -79.29 -39.66
CA THR A 617 26.90 -78.13 -39.95
C THR A 617 26.19 -77.06 -40.80
N VAL A 618 25.28 -77.47 -41.69
CA VAL A 618 24.51 -76.55 -42.55
C VAL A 618 23.42 -75.83 -41.74
N GLY A 619 22.74 -76.56 -40.85
CA GLY A 619 21.76 -75.99 -39.93
C GLY A 619 22.36 -75.00 -38.93
N ILE A 620 23.57 -75.28 -38.44
CA ILE A 620 24.31 -74.38 -37.53
C ILE A 620 24.75 -73.10 -38.27
N GLU A 621 25.35 -73.20 -39.46
CA GLU A 621 25.77 -72.03 -40.25
C GLU A 621 24.55 -71.14 -40.60
N ARG A 622 23.42 -71.76 -40.95
CA ARG A 622 22.15 -71.05 -41.18
C ARG A 622 21.63 -70.35 -39.93
N MET A 623 21.69 -71.01 -38.77
CA MET A 623 21.27 -70.43 -37.49
C MET A 623 22.15 -69.23 -37.13
N GLN A 624 23.46 -69.35 -37.30
CA GLN A 624 24.42 -68.27 -37.06
C GLN A 624 24.18 -67.07 -37.99
N ILE A 625 23.92 -67.30 -39.29
CA ILE A 625 23.57 -66.23 -40.24
C ILE A 625 22.29 -65.51 -39.79
N LYS A 626 21.25 -66.25 -39.38
CA LYS A 626 19.98 -65.66 -38.91
C LYS A 626 20.12 -64.89 -37.60
N MET A 627 20.91 -65.39 -36.64
CA MET A 627 21.16 -64.71 -35.37
C MET A 627 21.95 -63.41 -35.56
N LYS A 628 22.98 -63.42 -36.42
CA LYS A 628 23.73 -62.20 -36.77
C LYS A 628 22.86 -61.21 -37.54
N GLU A 629 21.99 -61.68 -38.43
CA GLU A 629 21.04 -60.82 -39.14
C GLU A 629 20.06 -60.11 -38.19
N GLN A 630 19.58 -60.80 -37.15
CA GLN A 630 18.71 -60.18 -36.14
C GLN A 630 19.42 -59.08 -35.33
N THR A 631 20.65 -59.33 -34.90
CA THR A 631 21.46 -58.38 -34.12
C THR A 631 21.78 -57.12 -34.95
N LEU A 632 22.19 -57.32 -36.19
CA LEU A 632 22.49 -56.24 -37.14
C LEU A 632 21.23 -55.46 -37.54
N ARG A 633 20.09 -56.13 -37.67
CA ARG A 633 18.82 -55.44 -37.94
C ARG A 633 18.45 -54.49 -36.80
N ALA A 634 18.63 -54.90 -35.54
CA ALA A 634 18.39 -54.03 -34.39
C ALA A 634 19.32 -52.81 -34.39
N PHE A 635 20.61 -52.99 -34.67
CA PHE A 635 21.59 -51.90 -34.80
C PHE A 635 21.17 -50.87 -35.86
N LYS A 636 20.83 -51.34 -37.06
CA LYS A 636 20.38 -50.48 -38.17
C LYS A 636 19.09 -49.74 -37.83
N THR A 637 18.10 -50.41 -37.23
CA THR A 637 16.82 -49.79 -36.86
C THR A 637 17.02 -48.64 -35.87
N GLU A 638 17.89 -48.79 -34.89
CA GLU A 638 18.14 -47.74 -33.89
C GLU A 638 18.92 -46.56 -34.49
N LEU A 639 19.97 -46.82 -35.28
CA LEU A 639 20.77 -45.77 -35.94
C LEU A 639 19.94 -44.94 -36.95
N THR A 640 19.00 -45.58 -37.64
CA THR A 640 18.12 -44.95 -38.63
C THR A 640 16.79 -44.47 -38.05
N ASN A 641 16.63 -44.46 -36.72
CA ASN A 641 15.42 -43.99 -36.07
C ASN A 641 15.30 -42.45 -36.16
N ASP A 642 14.38 -41.98 -37.00
CA ASP A 642 14.12 -40.55 -37.21
C ASP A 642 13.55 -39.83 -35.97
N LYS A 643 13.14 -40.57 -34.93
CA LYS A 643 12.69 -40.00 -33.65
C LYS A 643 13.84 -39.60 -32.72
N LEU A 644 15.06 -40.07 -32.99
CA LEU A 644 16.24 -39.74 -32.18
C LEU A 644 16.95 -38.53 -32.76
N ASN A 645 17.31 -37.58 -31.90
CA ASN A 645 18.17 -36.45 -32.27
C ASN A 645 19.65 -36.87 -32.31
N THR A 646 20.51 -35.99 -32.83
CA THR A 646 21.95 -36.24 -33.01
C THR A 646 22.63 -36.72 -31.72
N ASP A 647 22.35 -36.08 -30.59
CA ASP A 647 22.98 -36.42 -29.30
C ASP A 647 22.55 -37.79 -28.78
N GLN A 648 21.28 -38.15 -28.97
CA GLN A 648 20.76 -39.47 -28.61
C GLN A 648 21.38 -40.59 -29.45
N ILE A 649 21.65 -40.32 -30.73
CA ILE A 649 22.31 -41.29 -31.63
C ILE A 649 23.78 -41.44 -31.28
N ILE A 650 24.46 -40.33 -31.00
CA ILE A 650 25.85 -40.35 -30.51
C ILE A 650 25.93 -41.15 -29.21
N ALA A 651 25.02 -40.95 -28.27
CA ALA A 651 24.97 -41.72 -27.03
C ALA A 651 24.68 -43.21 -27.26
N PHE A 652 23.78 -43.54 -28.20
CA PHE A 652 23.54 -44.93 -28.60
C PHE A 652 24.81 -45.60 -29.13
N LEU A 653 25.51 -44.93 -30.05
CA LEU A 653 26.73 -45.46 -30.66
C LEU A 653 27.90 -45.53 -29.67
N ALA A 654 28.03 -44.57 -28.76
CA ALA A 654 29.05 -44.58 -27.70
C ALA A 654 28.88 -45.75 -26.71
N ASN A 655 27.68 -46.30 -26.57
CA ASN A 655 27.42 -47.46 -25.72
C ASN A 655 27.71 -48.81 -26.39
N LYS A 656 28.20 -48.80 -27.64
CA LYS A 656 28.55 -50.01 -28.40
C LYS A 656 30.02 -50.32 -28.28
N LYS A 657 30.39 -51.61 -28.26
CA LYS A 657 31.79 -52.01 -28.36
C LYS A 657 32.34 -51.64 -29.74
N PRO A 658 33.65 -51.37 -29.89
CA PRO A 658 34.28 -51.16 -31.19
C PRO A 658 33.96 -52.28 -32.19
N SER A 659 33.92 -53.54 -31.75
CA SER A 659 33.52 -54.68 -32.60
C SER A 659 32.07 -54.62 -33.10
N GLU A 660 31.15 -54.05 -32.31
CA GLU A 660 29.75 -53.85 -32.74
C GLU A 660 29.63 -52.68 -33.73
N LEU A 661 30.49 -51.67 -33.63
CA LEU A 661 30.57 -50.56 -34.59
C LEU A 661 31.21 -51.02 -35.91
N GLU A 662 32.28 -51.83 -35.83
CA GLU A 662 32.92 -52.52 -36.96
C GLU A 662 31.87 -53.33 -37.74
N GLU A 663 31.15 -54.23 -37.07
CA GLU A 663 30.14 -55.10 -37.71
C GLU A 663 28.89 -54.34 -38.17
N GLY A 664 28.44 -53.34 -37.41
CA GLY A 664 27.22 -52.57 -37.70
C GLY A 664 27.38 -51.49 -38.77
N LEU A 665 28.60 -50.99 -38.99
CA LEU A 665 28.91 -49.96 -39.97
C LEU A 665 29.70 -50.52 -41.17
N GLY A 666 30.36 -51.67 -41.03
CA GLY A 666 31.18 -52.26 -42.09
C GLY A 666 32.48 -51.51 -42.36
N ILE A 667 33.06 -50.94 -41.30
CA ILE A 667 34.32 -50.18 -41.29
C ILE A 667 35.45 -51.03 -40.72
N SER A 668 36.72 -50.67 -40.94
CA SER A 668 37.85 -51.36 -40.31
C SER A 668 37.80 -51.29 -38.78
N LYS A 669 38.44 -52.28 -38.14
CA LYS A 669 38.66 -52.31 -36.69
C LYS A 669 39.30 -51.03 -36.16
N GLU A 670 40.31 -50.50 -36.85
CA GLU A 670 41.00 -49.25 -36.47
C GLU A 670 40.05 -48.05 -36.51
N ASN A 671 39.28 -47.89 -37.58
CA ASN A 671 38.27 -46.83 -37.70
C ASN A 671 37.15 -46.97 -36.65
N ALA A 672 36.77 -48.20 -36.29
CA ALA A 672 35.77 -48.45 -35.26
C ALA A 672 36.27 -48.07 -33.85
N GLU A 673 37.56 -48.33 -33.56
CA GLU A 673 38.20 -47.91 -32.31
C GLU A 673 38.35 -46.39 -32.22
N GLU A 674 38.79 -45.72 -33.29
CA GLU A 674 38.89 -44.25 -33.36
C GLU A 674 37.50 -43.59 -33.23
N LEU A 675 36.50 -44.10 -33.96
CA LEU A 675 35.12 -43.61 -33.90
C LEU A 675 34.53 -43.75 -32.50
N HIS A 676 34.73 -44.90 -31.85
CA HIS A 676 34.30 -45.12 -30.47
C HIS A 676 34.94 -44.10 -29.51
N GLY A 677 36.24 -43.82 -29.69
CA GLY A 677 36.96 -42.81 -28.93
C GLY A 677 36.37 -41.40 -29.10
N LEU A 678 36.05 -41.00 -30.34
CA LEU A 678 35.38 -39.73 -30.62
C LEU A 678 33.97 -39.67 -30.01
N LEU A 679 33.13 -40.69 -30.20
CA LEU A 679 31.77 -40.73 -29.67
C LEU A 679 31.75 -40.64 -28.14
N SER A 680 32.72 -41.28 -27.47
CA SER A 680 32.92 -41.16 -26.02
C SER A 680 33.27 -39.74 -25.58
N LYS A 681 34.06 -39.00 -26.38
CA LYS A 681 34.33 -37.57 -26.13
C LYS A 681 33.10 -36.70 -26.38
N LEU A 682 32.35 -36.95 -27.45
CA LEU A 682 31.14 -36.18 -27.81
C LEU A 682 30.00 -36.33 -26.79
N THR A 683 29.94 -37.45 -26.05
CA THR A 683 28.96 -37.64 -24.96
C THR A 683 29.37 -36.96 -23.65
N SER A 684 30.62 -36.51 -23.52
CA SER A 684 31.12 -35.83 -22.32
C SER A 684 30.76 -34.34 -22.30
N LYS A 685 30.66 -33.76 -21.09
CA LYS A 685 30.36 -32.33 -20.93
C LYS A 685 31.60 -31.51 -21.32
N MET A 686 31.60 -30.98 -22.54
CA MET A 686 32.67 -30.08 -22.99
C MET A 686 32.55 -28.71 -22.33
N THR A 687 33.66 -28.22 -21.77
CA THR A 687 33.69 -27.00 -20.95
C THR A 687 34.62 -25.92 -21.49
N SER A 688 35.58 -26.28 -22.35
CA SER A 688 36.56 -25.36 -22.90
C SER A 688 36.41 -25.15 -24.41
N LYS A 689 36.82 -23.97 -24.90
CA LYS A 689 36.82 -23.67 -26.34
C LYS A 689 37.79 -24.57 -27.13
N ILE A 690 38.95 -24.85 -26.55
CA ILE A 690 39.99 -25.69 -27.16
C ILE A 690 39.44 -27.11 -27.37
N GLU A 691 38.79 -27.68 -26.36
CA GLU A 691 38.15 -28.99 -26.43
C GLU A 691 37.05 -29.07 -27.51
N ILE A 692 36.28 -27.99 -27.69
CA ILE A 692 35.26 -27.90 -28.75
C ILE A 692 35.93 -27.87 -30.14
N GLU A 693 36.97 -27.05 -30.32
CA GLU A 693 37.70 -26.95 -31.60
C GLU A 693 38.44 -28.25 -31.95
N GLU A 694 39.06 -28.91 -30.97
CA GLU A 694 39.73 -30.21 -31.14
C GLU A 694 38.73 -31.29 -31.54
N ASN A 695 37.58 -31.38 -30.86
CA ASN A 695 36.56 -32.38 -31.21
C ASN A 695 35.92 -32.11 -32.57
N THR A 696 35.73 -30.84 -32.95
CA THR A 696 35.30 -30.43 -34.29
C THR A 696 36.30 -30.92 -35.37
N GLN A 697 37.60 -30.78 -35.15
CA GLN A 697 38.63 -31.27 -36.08
C GLN A 697 38.68 -32.80 -36.13
N LEU A 698 38.54 -33.47 -34.98
CA LEU A 698 38.50 -34.93 -34.90
C LEU A 698 37.29 -35.51 -35.65
N ILE A 699 36.14 -34.83 -35.64
CA ILE A 699 34.99 -35.21 -36.47
C ILE A 699 35.38 -35.19 -37.95
N ASP A 700 36.03 -34.13 -38.43
CA ASP A 700 36.43 -34.03 -39.85
C ASP A 700 37.43 -35.13 -40.24
N GLU A 701 38.42 -35.40 -39.38
CA GLU A 701 39.42 -36.44 -39.61
C GLU A 701 38.78 -37.83 -39.73
N ILE A 702 37.98 -38.22 -38.74
CA ILE A 702 37.33 -39.53 -38.68
C ILE A 702 36.27 -39.66 -39.78
N SER A 703 35.50 -38.61 -40.06
CA SER A 703 34.53 -38.60 -41.17
C SER A 703 35.21 -38.85 -42.52
N THR A 704 36.41 -38.30 -42.72
CA THR A 704 37.20 -38.49 -43.96
C THR A 704 37.75 -39.92 -44.06
N LYS A 705 38.31 -40.46 -42.96
CA LYS A 705 38.82 -41.84 -42.92
C LYS A 705 37.72 -42.86 -43.21
N ILE A 706 36.57 -42.71 -42.56
CA ILE A 706 35.42 -43.61 -42.73
C ILE A 706 34.82 -43.49 -44.13
N GLY A 707 34.74 -42.28 -44.69
CA GLY A 707 34.14 -42.05 -46.02
C GLY A 707 34.97 -42.56 -47.20
N THR A 708 36.26 -42.88 -47.01
CA THR A 708 37.18 -43.33 -48.06
C THR A 708 37.41 -44.84 -48.07
N GLU A 709 36.91 -45.56 -47.06
CA GLU A 709 37.10 -47.01 -46.94
C GLU A 709 36.07 -47.81 -47.75
N PRO A 710 36.48 -48.84 -48.53
CA PRO A 710 35.53 -49.76 -49.15
C PRO A 710 34.84 -50.62 -48.09
N VAL A 711 33.52 -50.71 -48.16
CA VAL A 711 32.70 -51.52 -47.25
C VAL A 711 33.18 -52.97 -47.21
N GLN A 712 33.64 -53.43 -46.05
CA GLN A 712 34.13 -54.82 -45.89
C GLN A 712 32.96 -55.80 -45.77
N LEU A 713 33.05 -56.95 -46.44
CA LEU A 713 32.02 -58.01 -46.44
C LEU A 713 32.60 -59.30 -45.83
N GLU A 714 32.53 -59.44 -44.51
CA GLU A 714 32.78 -60.74 -43.87
C GLU A 714 31.47 -61.52 -43.70
N LEU A 715 31.36 -62.67 -44.37
CA LEU A 715 30.13 -63.47 -44.38
C LEU A 715 29.97 -64.38 -43.15
N THR A 716 31.08 -64.83 -42.54
CA THR A 716 31.11 -65.73 -41.39
C THR A 716 32.46 -65.66 -40.66
N ARG A 717 32.53 -65.01 -39.49
CA ARG A 717 33.52 -65.35 -38.44
C ARG A 717 32.99 -66.55 -37.65
N THR A 718 33.70 -67.68 -37.70
CA THR A 718 33.47 -68.85 -36.85
C THR A 718 33.93 -68.54 -35.41
N VAL A 719 33.22 -69.09 -34.42
CA VAL A 719 33.38 -68.79 -32.99
C VAL A 719 34.69 -69.33 -32.37
N ASP A 720 35.53 -70.04 -33.12
CA ASP A 720 36.74 -70.69 -32.58
C ASP A 720 37.97 -69.78 -32.38
N GLU A 721 37.93 -68.49 -32.74
CA GLU A 721 39.12 -67.62 -32.57
C GLU A 721 39.23 -66.94 -31.19
N ASP A 722 38.20 -66.96 -30.34
CA ASP A 722 38.24 -66.28 -29.03
C ASP A 722 38.70 -67.16 -27.84
N GLU A 723 38.95 -68.47 -28.03
CA GLU A 723 39.40 -69.36 -26.92
C GLU A 723 40.82 -69.93 -27.07
N SER A 724 41.58 -69.61 -28.12
CA SER A 724 42.91 -70.24 -28.35
C SER A 724 44.11 -69.54 -27.70
N ASP A 725 43.93 -68.41 -26.99
CA ASP A 725 45.03 -67.62 -26.42
C ASP A 725 45.29 -67.81 -24.91
N THR A 726 44.62 -68.75 -24.24
CA THR A 726 44.81 -68.96 -22.77
C THR A 726 45.55 -70.24 -22.34
N TYR A 727 45.99 -71.11 -23.25
CA TYR A 727 46.79 -72.30 -22.86
C TYR A 727 47.94 -72.61 -23.82
N ARG A 728 48.99 -71.76 -23.80
CA ARG A 728 50.35 -72.22 -24.15
C ARG A 728 51.44 -71.33 -23.53
N ARG A 729 51.66 -71.52 -22.22
CA ARG A 729 53.00 -71.40 -21.65
C ARG A 729 53.16 -72.43 -20.54
N GLU A 730 54.30 -73.12 -20.60
CA GLU A 730 54.90 -74.00 -19.57
C GLU A 730 54.44 -75.47 -19.50
N SER A 731 55.14 -76.30 -20.29
CA SER A 731 55.77 -77.50 -19.72
C SER A 731 57.10 -77.70 -20.43
N GLY A 732 58.19 -77.40 -19.71
CA GLY A 732 59.50 -77.88 -20.08
C GLY A 732 59.64 -79.36 -19.74
N TYR A 733 60.35 -80.10 -20.59
CA TYR A 733 61.31 -81.13 -20.18
C TYR A 733 62.28 -81.37 -21.36
N ILE A 734 63.56 -81.06 -21.09
CA ILE A 734 64.82 -81.28 -21.84
C ILE A 734 65.01 -80.48 -23.12
#